data_AF-A0A9P5NCQ6-F1
#
_entry.id   AF-A0A9P5NCQ6-F1
#
_cell.length_a   1.000
_cell.length_b   1.000
_cell.length_c   1.000
_cell.angle_alpha   90.00
_cell.angle_beta   90.00
_cell.angle_gamma   90.00
#
_symmetry.space_group_name_H-M   'P 1'
#
loop_
_entity.id
_entity.type
_entity.pdbx_description
1 polymer ?
#
loop_
_entity_poly.entity_id
_entity_poly.type
_entity_poly.pdbx_seq_one_letter_code
_entity_poly.pdbx_strand_id
1 'polypeptide(L)'
;MAYDQFSTPSSTALYSEGFFASLTFAQVENFSYPHIGLPAMVKEWKFCAEVQASGRATLVLPNEPVPPISALQPILQSMEKAFADGMRSVMMICSDPVLGVSVNFYHFSKIRLFKLVNNHAQHVQSARELLHYIEQQALLPPSFLESFKASHILAPIEGLWTSCIPLYKLHDFLDENWLEEDILNALSELCYFQASRLYMSHPRVFSTQLLNIRRHLCNTMPQLVLEHGDSLHHAPSLGILDILKWVFAGLDDVYASPTQIVSGEIAHQGLGAGGEGSCALAALNFIEVQLDDSTTRWTGPKAKYFHDISLQELLIYHLTSWAALAECTTECMEVESGAVQVGPNSNLGFTGYNDYNLLSPLANHPIYNFLQAISQLTTFNLPRMPATLPLVGNLVTQYIPQKLADVATHPLLPAFQIEADIRPSTPVKNHRLVVSKSSRSPSLEIISPSRIRPVKRWRGPKPLISSPSILSISDSDEDVKPLRLAKIEEDQRLVPSKSVLPTCKTIQTPQKKDDIFFIDLTTPNPSLSNIKIKTEKRVRNVKPAQGEILVGWTFASLEDGFQAVIEQQAVLGHTWIRGQSYKDSNGIVKKLTVRCNHYREPQETHKVNIDPNEHRKSKSKRTDCKAHVNITRVSLSTSWYISTALLNHNHECEVHEDDIAPHRPTAEEREKVSKLATSGRAKFSRSQISVVLANEGHSLEPRQITNIANKARRQAKDDINSHGGNFEVIIADLHAKAAEDRGWNHRLKLDANGTVVCLWWQSPKQFGLTKRFSDILINDNANNRNDAGYSLNIGIGIDNFGKSRNIWYALQAYEDAVNDSLSILHTILQPVVYELKFYISEWKDSI
;
A
#
# COMPACT_ATOMS: atom_id res chain seq x y z
N MET A 1 -9.90 -6.06 -34.17
CA MET A 1 -8.96 -5.12 -33.55
C MET A 1 -9.42 -4.86 -32.12
N ALA A 2 -8.54 -4.99 -31.14
CA ALA A 2 -8.86 -4.73 -29.73
C ALA A 2 -8.89 -3.22 -29.42
N TYR A 3 -9.52 -2.82 -28.31
CA TYR A 3 -9.57 -1.41 -27.89
C TYR A 3 -8.17 -0.81 -27.71
N ASP A 4 -7.25 -1.51 -27.05
CA ASP A 4 -5.88 -1.01 -26.87
C ASP A 4 -5.12 -0.90 -28.20
N GLN A 5 -5.25 -1.88 -29.10
CA GLN A 5 -4.63 -1.81 -30.42
C GLN A 5 -5.17 -0.63 -31.26
N PHE A 6 -6.45 -0.30 -31.10
CA PHE A 6 -7.09 0.82 -31.79
C PHE A 6 -6.78 2.20 -31.18
N SER A 7 -6.64 2.26 -29.85
CA SER A 7 -6.49 3.51 -29.11
C SER A 7 -5.05 3.81 -28.66
N THR A 8 -4.10 2.91 -28.88
CA THR A 8 -2.67 3.19 -28.69
C THR A 8 -2.13 3.98 -29.89
N PRO A 9 -1.43 5.11 -29.68
CA PRO A 9 -0.76 5.83 -30.76
C PRO A 9 0.45 5.06 -31.30
N SER A 10 0.93 5.41 -32.50
CA SER A 10 2.20 4.87 -33.01
C SER A 10 3.34 5.21 -32.04
N SER A 11 4.27 4.28 -31.82
CA SER A 11 5.52 4.52 -31.09
C SER A 11 6.42 5.56 -31.78
N THR A 12 6.19 5.83 -33.07
CA THR A 12 6.85 6.88 -33.85
C THR A 12 6.08 8.21 -33.86
N ALA A 13 4.93 8.30 -33.19
CA ALA A 13 4.19 9.56 -33.09
C ALA A 13 4.84 10.50 -32.07
N LEU A 14 4.86 11.79 -32.37
CA LEU A 14 5.25 12.83 -31.42
C LEU A 14 4.36 12.76 -30.17
N TYR A 15 4.94 12.91 -28.98
CA TYR A 15 4.28 12.73 -27.67
C TYR A 15 3.72 11.32 -27.38
N SER A 16 4.19 10.28 -28.09
CA SER A 16 3.98 8.89 -27.69
C SER A 16 4.92 8.47 -26.53
N GLU A 17 4.65 7.33 -25.91
CA GLU A 17 5.54 6.71 -24.90
C GLU A 17 6.95 6.53 -25.46
N GLY A 18 7.07 6.09 -26.73
CA GLY A 18 8.34 5.92 -27.42
C GLY A 18 9.09 7.23 -27.64
N PHE A 19 8.37 8.30 -28.00
CA PHE A 19 8.95 9.64 -28.09
C PHE A 19 9.51 10.09 -26.74
N PHE A 20 8.71 10.03 -25.65
CA PHE A 20 9.14 10.49 -24.33
C PHE A 20 10.29 9.64 -23.75
N ALA A 21 10.33 8.33 -24.02
CA ALA A 21 11.45 7.47 -23.64
C ALA A 21 12.76 7.78 -24.40
N SER A 22 12.66 8.35 -25.61
CA SER A 22 13.81 8.75 -26.44
C SER A 22 14.16 10.25 -26.36
N LEU A 23 13.45 11.03 -25.54
CA LEU A 23 13.59 12.48 -25.47
C LEU A 23 14.85 12.85 -24.66
N THR A 24 15.82 13.52 -25.30
CA THR A 24 17.09 13.91 -24.65
C THR A 24 17.06 15.32 -24.08
N PHE A 25 17.98 15.63 -23.15
CA PHE A 25 18.12 16.98 -22.59
C PHE A 25 18.39 18.04 -23.68
N ALA A 26 19.26 17.76 -24.66
CA ALA A 26 19.50 18.67 -25.80
C ALA A 26 18.25 18.95 -26.64
N GLN A 27 17.36 17.96 -26.78
CA GLN A 27 16.09 18.14 -27.48
C GLN A 27 15.15 19.03 -26.66
N VAL A 28 15.05 18.82 -25.34
CA VAL A 28 14.15 19.56 -24.44
C VAL A 28 14.37 21.08 -24.46
N GLU A 29 15.62 21.54 -24.56
CA GLU A 29 15.96 22.96 -24.74
C GLU A 29 15.22 23.56 -25.95
N ASN A 30 15.31 22.89 -27.10
CA ASN A 30 14.82 23.35 -28.39
C ASN A 30 13.36 22.93 -28.69
N PHE A 31 12.75 22.15 -27.78
CA PHE A 31 11.43 21.54 -28.00
C PHE A 31 10.28 22.44 -27.53
N SER A 32 9.53 23.00 -28.49
CA SER A 32 8.29 23.72 -28.23
C SER A 32 7.21 22.77 -27.70
N TYR A 33 7.03 22.77 -26.37
CA TYR A 33 6.00 21.95 -25.71
C TYR A 33 4.61 22.54 -25.97
N PRO A 34 3.59 21.72 -26.29
CA PRO A 34 2.26 22.21 -26.60
C PRO A 34 1.58 22.78 -25.35
N HIS A 35 0.90 23.92 -25.51
CA HIS A 35 0.21 24.58 -24.40
C HIS A 35 -0.92 23.71 -23.85
N ILE A 36 -0.86 23.39 -22.55
CA ILE A 36 -1.96 22.72 -21.85
C ILE A 36 -2.95 23.78 -21.38
N GLY A 37 -4.18 23.69 -21.90
CA GLY A 37 -5.23 24.68 -21.64
C GLY A 37 -5.82 24.60 -20.23
N LEU A 38 -6.57 25.63 -19.85
CA LEU A 38 -7.25 25.71 -18.55
C LEU A 38 -8.34 24.61 -18.38
N PRO A 39 -8.71 24.20 -17.15
CA PRO A 39 -9.74 23.17 -16.91
C PRO A 39 -11.09 23.44 -17.58
N ALA A 40 -11.42 24.71 -17.84
CA ALA A 40 -12.65 25.13 -18.54
C ALA A 40 -12.54 25.10 -20.08
N MET A 41 -11.46 24.59 -20.67
CA MET A 41 -11.23 24.55 -22.12
C MET A 41 -12.25 23.68 -22.85
N VAL A 42 -12.56 22.48 -22.34
CA VAL A 42 -13.56 21.60 -22.95
C VAL A 42 -14.95 22.03 -22.47
N LYS A 43 -15.80 22.48 -23.40
CA LYS A 43 -17.19 22.89 -23.11
C LYS A 43 -18.17 21.73 -23.25
N GLU A 44 -18.02 20.95 -24.31
CA GLU A 44 -18.87 19.80 -24.62
C GLU A 44 -18.02 18.74 -25.33
N TRP A 45 -18.37 17.46 -25.17
CA TRP A 45 -17.84 16.37 -25.97
C TRP A 45 -18.88 15.27 -26.16
N LYS A 46 -18.78 14.53 -27.27
CA LYS A 46 -19.57 13.32 -27.53
C LYS A 46 -18.76 12.31 -28.34
N PHE A 47 -19.07 11.03 -28.16
CA PHE A 47 -18.51 9.98 -29.00
C PHE A 47 -19.17 9.92 -30.38
N CYS A 48 -18.39 9.57 -31.40
CA CYS A 48 -18.82 9.47 -32.79
C CYS A 48 -18.35 8.15 -33.42
N ALA A 49 -19.16 7.59 -34.31
CA ALA A 49 -18.85 6.34 -35.03
C ALA A 49 -17.84 6.55 -36.18
N GLU A 50 -17.66 7.78 -36.64
CA GLU A 50 -16.74 8.13 -37.72
C GLU A 50 -15.27 7.82 -37.37
N VAL A 51 -14.58 7.12 -38.28
CA VAL A 51 -13.12 6.91 -38.21
C VAL A 51 -12.43 8.10 -38.84
N GLN A 52 -12.11 9.10 -38.03
CA GLN A 52 -11.39 10.29 -38.46
C GLN A 52 -9.89 9.99 -38.55
N ALA A 53 -9.43 9.63 -39.75
CA ALA A 53 -8.07 9.17 -40.04
C ALA A 53 -7.09 10.29 -40.47
N SER A 54 -7.50 11.57 -40.41
CA SER A 54 -6.63 12.69 -40.77
C SER A 54 -5.49 12.89 -39.76
N GLY A 55 -4.38 13.50 -40.19
CA GLY A 55 -3.27 13.85 -39.28
C GLY A 55 -3.73 14.70 -38.10
N ARG A 56 -4.60 15.70 -38.34
CA ARG A 56 -5.20 16.55 -37.29
C ARG A 56 -6.11 15.76 -36.34
N ALA A 57 -6.68 14.63 -36.74
CA ALA A 57 -7.46 13.77 -35.85
C ALA A 57 -6.60 12.76 -35.07
N THR A 58 -5.39 12.44 -35.52
CA THR A 58 -4.59 11.29 -35.03
C THR A 58 -3.25 11.67 -34.35
N LEU A 59 -2.68 12.83 -34.69
CA LEU A 59 -1.42 13.37 -34.17
C LEU A 59 -1.65 14.71 -33.47
N VAL A 60 -0.86 15.04 -32.44
CA VAL A 60 -0.84 16.39 -31.85
C VAL A 60 0.06 17.28 -32.70
N LEU A 61 -0.46 18.42 -33.15
CA LEU A 61 0.27 19.34 -34.03
C LEU A 61 1.08 20.37 -33.21
N PRO A 62 2.19 20.93 -33.76
CA PRO A 62 2.85 22.08 -33.16
C PRO A 62 1.87 23.24 -32.94
N ASN A 63 1.93 23.85 -31.76
CA ASN A 63 1.01 24.91 -31.30
C ASN A 63 -0.47 24.51 -31.17
N GLU A 64 -0.82 23.22 -31.21
CA GLU A 64 -2.18 22.78 -30.87
C GLU A 64 -2.41 22.83 -29.35
N PRO A 65 -3.46 23.49 -28.85
CA PRO A 65 -3.74 23.51 -27.42
C PRO A 65 -4.24 22.14 -26.98
N VAL A 66 -3.64 21.61 -25.91
CA VAL A 66 -3.94 20.29 -25.37
C VAL A 66 -4.89 20.42 -24.19
N PRO A 67 -6.06 19.75 -24.19
CA PRO A 67 -6.96 19.77 -23.04
C PRO A 67 -6.27 19.21 -21.78
N PRO A 68 -6.53 19.78 -20.59
CA PRO A 68 -5.92 19.31 -19.35
C PRO A 68 -6.51 17.96 -18.92
N ILE A 69 -5.72 17.17 -18.20
CA ILE A 69 -6.06 15.80 -17.80
C ILE A 69 -7.39 15.70 -17.04
N SER A 70 -7.74 16.72 -16.24
CA SER A 70 -9.02 16.81 -15.53
C SER A 70 -10.23 16.92 -16.45
N ALA A 71 -10.09 17.57 -17.62
CA ALA A 71 -11.13 17.64 -18.64
C ALA A 71 -11.19 16.36 -19.51
N LEU A 72 -10.05 15.67 -19.67
CA LEU A 72 -9.96 14.41 -20.42
C LEU A 72 -10.44 13.19 -19.60
N GLN A 73 -10.35 13.22 -18.28
CA GLN A 73 -10.62 12.07 -17.42
C GLN A 73 -12.00 11.41 -17.63
N PRO A 74 -13.12 12.14 -17.79
CA PRO A 74 -14.43 11.53 -18.08
C PRO A 74 -14.50 10.83 -19.44
N ILE A 75 -13.75 11.34 -20.42
CA ILE A 75 -13.64 10.76 -21.77
C ILE A 75 -12.83 9.46 -21.70
N LEU A 76 -11.63 9.53 -21.10
CA LEU A 76 -10.74 8.39 -20.91
C LEU A 76 -11.43 7.22 -20.19
N GLN A 77 -12.19 7.50 -19.13
CA GLN A 77 -12.98 6.50 -18.39
C GLN A 77 -14.13 5.88 -19.21
N SER A 78 -14.54 6.51 -20.30
CA SER A 78 -15.70 6.08 -21.12
C SER A 78 -15.31 5.49 -22.48
N MET A 79 -14.07 5.69 -22.94
CA MET A 79 -13.62 5.32 -24.29
C MET A 79 -13.67 3.82 -24.60
N GLU A 80 -13.32 2.95 -23.66
CA GLU A 80 -13.38 1.50 -23.88
C GLU A 80 -14.82 1.02 -24.12
N LYS A 81 -15.77 1.48 -23.26
CA LYS A 81 -17.19 1.20 -23.46
C LYS A 81 -17.69 1.79 -24.78
N ALA A 82 -17.32 3.04 -25.10
CA ALA A 82 -17.70 3.68 -26.34
C ALA A 82 -17.18 2.90 -27.57
N PHE A 83 -15.98 2.31 -27.50
CA PHE A 83 -15.45 1.44 -28.55
C PHE A 83 -16.29 0.18 -28.74
N ALA A 84 -16.75 -0.45 -27.66
CA ALA A 84 -17.68 -1.58 -27.71
C ALA A 84 -19.07 -1.17 -28.25
N ASP A 85 -19.55 0.03 -27.90
CA ASP A 85 -20.76 0.67 -28.44
C ASP A 85 -20.59 1.16 -29.90
N GLY A 86 -19.50 0.78 -30.60
CA GLY A 86 -19.25 1.07 -32.03
C GLY A 86 -18.55 2.39 -32.33
N MET A 87 -18.24 3.21 -31.34
CA MET A 87 -17.64 4.54 -31.50
C MET A 87 -16.12 4.47 -31.78
N ARG A 88 -15.61 5.45 -32.53
CA ARG A 88 -14.23 5.46 -33.07
C ARG A 88 -13.52 6.80 -32.89
N SER A 89 -14.25 7.88 -32.64
CA SER A 89 -13.72 9.22 -32.40
C SER A 89 -14.51 9.97 -31.32
N VAL A 90 -13.97 11.10 -30.88
CA VAL A 90 -14.60 12.05 -29.97
C VAL A 90 -14.74 13.38 -30.70
N MET A 91 -15.97 13.88 -30.87
CA MET A 91 -16.20 15.29 -31.20
C MET A 91 -16.06 16.09 -29.91
N MET A 92 -15.24 17.14 -29.92
CA MET A 92 -14.95 17.99 -28.77
C MET A 92 -15.12 19.46 -29.15
N ILE A 93 -15.88 20.19 -28.34
CA ILE A 93 -16.02 21.65 -28.44
C ILE A 93 -15.04 22.27 -27.44
N CYS A 94 -13.93 22.79 -27.96
CA CYS A 94 -12.92 23.50 -27.20
C CYS A 94 -13.19 25.01 -27.24
N SER A 95 -12.88 25.70 -26.15
CA SER A 95 -12.91 27.15 -26.01
C SER A 95 -11.58 27.60 -25.44
N ASP A 96 -10.73 28.09 -26.32
CA ASP A 96 -9.39 28.59 -26.00
C ASP A 96 -9.39 30.13 -25.92
N PRO A 97 -8.65 30.77 -24.98
CA PRO A 97 -8.61 32.23 -24.88
C PRO A 97 -8.00 32.95 -26.10
N VAL A 98 -7.12 32.26 -26.86
CA VAL A 98 -6.38 32.82 -28.00
C VAL A 98 -7.00 32.37 -29.33
N LEU A 99 -7.37 31.08 -29.44
CA LEU A 99 -7.93 30.50 -30.67
C LEU A 99 -9.47 30.48 -30.73
N GLY A 100 -10.14 30.91 -29.66
CA GLY A 100 -11.60 31.00 -29.60
C GLY A 100 -12.29 29.63 -29.48
N VAL A 101 -13.55 29.56 -29.94
CA VAL A 101 -14.35 28.33 -29.91
C VAL A 101 -14.10 27.51 -31.18
N SER A 102 -13.70 26.24 -31.02
CA SER A 102 -13.47 25.31 -32.13
C SER A 102 -14.11 23.95 -31.87
N VAL A 103 -14.70 23.38 -32.92
CA VAL A 103 -15.22 22.00 -32.93
C VAL A 103 -14.20 21.12 -33.63
N ASN A 104 -13.68 20.12 -32.93
CA ASN A 104 -12.65 19.22 -33.45
C ASN A 104 -13.12 17.77 -33.29
N PHE A 105 -12.65 16.88 -34.17
CA PHE A 105 -12.89 15.45 -34.07
C PHE A 105 -11.56 14.73 -33.88
N TYR A 106 -11.42 14.00 -32.78
CA TYR A 106 -10.19 13.33 -32.39
C TYR A 106 -10.35 11.82 -32.39
N HIS A 107 -9.40 11.12 -32.99
CA HIS A 107 -9.26 9.67 -32.91
C HIS A 107 -8.88 9.26 -31.48
N PHE A 108 -9.21 8.03 -31.07
CA PHE A 108 -8.93 7.57 -29.70
C PHE A 108 -7.43 7.54 -29.37
N SER A 109 -6.56 7.32 -30.36
CA SER A 109 -5.11 7.46 -30.22
C SER A 109 -4.65 8.86 -29.83
N LYS A 110 -5.31 9.91 -30.37
CA LYS A 110 -4.97 11.31 -30.06
C LYS A 110 -5.43 11.71 -28.66
N ILE A 111 -6.54 11.15 -28.17
CA ILE A 111 -6.93 11.32 -26.76
C ILE A 111 -5.91 10.64 -25.82
N ARG A 112 -5.29 9.51 -26.21
CA ARG A 112 -4.13 8.96 -25.48
C ARG A 112 -2.90 9.87 -25.59
N LEU A 113 -2.56 10.43 -26.76
CA LEU A 113 -1.46 11.40 -26.88
C LEU A 113 -1.67 12.63 -25.98
N PHE A 114 -2.87 13.21 -25.92
CA PHE A 114 -3.18 14.31 -25.00
C PHE A 114 -2.99 13.92 -23.52
N LYS A 115 -3.31 12.68 -23.13
CA LYS A 115 -3.00 12.16 -21.79
C LYS A 115 -1.48 12.12 -21.55
N LEU A 116 -0.69 11.64 -22.51
CA LEU A 116 0.77 11.56 -22.39
C LEU A 116 1.41 12.96 -22.29
N VAL A 117 0.96 13.92 -23.11
CA VAL A 117 1.38 15.33 -22.99
C VAL A 117 1.12 15.88 -21.58
N ASN A 118 -0.03 15.58 -20.98
CA ASN A 118 -0.31 15.99 -19.60
C ASN A 118 0.60 15.29 -18.59
N ASN A 119 0.77 13.97 -18.72
CA ASN A 119 1.60 13.17 -17.81
C ASN A 119 3.06 13.63 -17.78
N HIS A 120 3.66 13.95 -18.94
CA HIS A 120 5.08 14.28 -19.06
C HIS A 120 5.39 15.79 -19.01
N ALA A 121 4.38 16.65 -18.84
CA ALA A 121 4.55 18.11 -18.84
C ALA A 121 5.57 18.59 -17.79
N GLN A 122 5.44 18.11 -16.55
CA GLN A 122 6.39 18.42 -15.49
C GLN A 122 7.77 17.83 -15.78
N HIS A 123 7.85 16.60 -16.33
CA HIS A 123 9.13 15.92 -16.58
C HIS A 123 9.98 16.71 -17.61
N VAL A 124 9.34 17.22 -18.66
CA VAL A 124 10.01 18.04 -19.69
C VAL A 124 10.37 19.43 -19.17
N GLN A 125 9.56 20.02 -18.30
CA GLN A 125 9.86 21.33 -17.73
C GLN A 125 11.02 21.24 -16.72
N SER A 126 10.95 20.31 -15.75
CA SER A 126 12.03 20.01 -14.80
C SER A 126 13.34 19.64 -15.50
N ALA A 127 13.30 18.88 -16.60
CA ALA A 127 14.50 18.58 -17.39
C ALA A 127 15.11 19.82 -18.06
N ARG A 128 14.29 20.79 -18.50
CA ARG A 128 14.75 22.07 -19.07
C ARG A 128 15.40 22.95 -18.02
N GLU A 129 14.75 23.08 -16.86
CA GLU A 129 15.23 23.86 -15.73
C GLU A 129 16.55 23.29 -15.18
N LEU A 130 16.62 21.95 -15.03
CA LEU A 130 17.84 21.23 -14.65
C LEU A 130 19.01 21.47 -15.62
N LEU A 131 18.80 21.30 -16.93
CA LEU A 131 19.85 21.56 -17.93
C LEU A 131 20.34 23.02 -17.86
N HIS A 132 19.40 23.97 -17.82
CA HIS A 132 19.73 25.38 -17.77
C HIS A 132 20.50 25.76 -16.50
N TYR A 133 20.18 25.14 -15.37
CA TYR A 133 20.89 25.31 -14.09
C TYR A 133 22.32 24.77 -14.17
N ILE A 134 22.51 23.55 -14.68
CA ILE A 134 23.83 22.91 -14.86
C ILE A 134 24.73 23.77 -15.75
N GLU A 135 24.18 24.35 -16.82
CA GLU A 135 24.90 25.27 -17.72
C GLU A 135 25.23 26.62 -17.04
N GLN A 136 24.27 27.26 -16.38
CA GLN A 136 24.48 28.55 -15.71
C GLN A 136 25.52 28.45 -14.58
N GLN A 137 25.43 27.40 -13.75
CA GLN A 137 26.33 27.19 -12.62
C GLN A 137 27.65 26.50 -13.04
N ALA A 138 27.77 26.07 -14.30
CA ALA A 138 28.90 25.33 -14.86
C ALA A 138 29.29 24.07 -14.04
N LEU A 139 28.28 23.30 -13.59
CA LEU A 139 28.49 22.13 -12.71
C LEU A 139 29.22 20.97 -13.40
N LEU A 140 29.17 20.87 -14.74
CA LEU A 140 29.81 19.82 -15.51
C LEU A 140 30.88 20.38 -16.46
N PRO A 141 32.05 19.73 -16.59
CA PRO A 141 33.00 19.99 -17.68
C PRO A 141 32.33 19.80 -19.05
N PRO A 142 32.78 20.48 -20.11
CA PRO A 142 32.15 20.39 -21.43
C PRO A 142 31.93 18.97 -21.96
N SER A 143 32.86 18.04 -21.72
CA SER A 143 32.71 16.63 -22.11
C SER A 143 31.56 15.92 -21.38
N PHE A 144 31.40 16.14 -20.07
CA PHE A 144 30.30 15.59 -19.30
C PHE A 144 28.97 16.31 -19.59
N LEU A 145 29.00 17.63 -19.83
CA LEU A 145 27.82 18.40 -20.22
C LEU A 145 27.23 17.94 -21.56
N GLU A 146 28.05 17.75 -22.59
CA GLU A 146 27.57 17.24 -23.89
C GLU A 146 27.10 15.77 -23.80
N SER A 147 27.70 14.97 -22.90
CA SER A 147 27.23 13.60 -22.61
C SER A 147 25.88 13.59 -21.89
N PHE A 148 25.69 14.48 -20.91
CA PHE A 148 24.40 14.68 -20.22
C PHE A 148 23.31 15.18 -21.17
N LYS A 149 23.65 16.13 -22.06
CA LYS A 149 22.77 16.60 -23.14
C LYS A 149 22.29 15.48 -24.07
N ALA A 150 23.11 14.46 -24.29
CA ALA A 150 22.75 13.28 -25.07
C ALA A 150 21.91 12.24 -24.29
N SER A 151 21.88 12.30 -22.95
CA SER A 151 21.12 11.36 -22.12
C SER A 151 19.60 11.59 -22.26
N HIS A 152 18.81 10.51 -22.20
CA HIS A 152 17.34 10.60 -22.21
C HIS A 152 16.84 11.09 -20.85
N ILE A 153 15.87 12.02 -20.83
CA ILE A 153 15.38 12.61 -19.58
C ILE A 153 14.68 11.59 -18.65
N LEU A 154 14.17 10.49 -19.24
CA LEU A 154 13.53 9.38 -18.54
C LEU A 154 14.46 8.18 -18.28
N ALA A 155 15.75 8.25 -18.65
CA ALA A 155 16.71 7.21 -18.29
C ALA A 155 16.92 7.18 -16.77
N PRO A 156 17.12 5.99 -16.16
CA PRO A 156 17.51 5.92 -14.76
C PRO A 156 18.93 6.48 -14.54
N ILE A 157 19.24 6.88 -13.31
CA ILE A 157 20.64 7.02 -12.87
C ILE A 157 21.32 5.65 -13.03
N GLU A 158 22.50 5.63 -13.63
CA GLU A 158 23.19 4.40 -14.02
C GLU A 158 24.24 4.00 -12.98
N GLY A 159 24.52 2.70 -12.89
CA GLY A 159 25.50 2.13 -11.95
C GLY A 159 25.08 2.09 -10.48
N LEU A 160 23.84 2.46 -10.16
CA LEU A 160 23.21 2.25 -8.85
C LEU A 160 22.36 0.98 -8.87
N TRP A 161 22.28 0.29 -7.73
CA TRP A 161 21.62 -1.00 -7.57
C TRP A 161 20.14 -0.85 -7.18
N THR A 162 19.83 0.10 -6.32
CA THR A 162 18.50 0.21 -5.69
C THR A 162 17.57 1.20 -6.39
N SER A 163 18.11 2.27 -6.95
CA SER A 163 17.35 3.46 -7.34
C SER A 163 17.13 3.59 -8.86
N CYS A 164 15.92 3.34 -9.35
CA CYS A 164 15.54 3.56 -10.75
C CYS A 164 15.08 5.02 -11.03
N ILE A 165 15.78 6.01 -10.47
CA ILE A 165 15.40 7.44 -10.53
C ILE A 165 15.57 7.97 -11.96
N PRO A 166 14.53 8.50 -12.60
CA PRO A 166 14.68 9.18 -13.88
C PRO A 166 15.52 10.46 -13.77
N LEU A 167 16.46 10.70 -14.68
CA LEU A 167 17.38 11.86 -14.63
C LEU A 167 16.67 13.22 -14.47
N TYR A 168 15.46 13.40 -15.01
CA TYR A 168 14.71 14.66 -14.82
C TYR A 168 14.39 14.98 -13.33
N LYS A 169 14.34 13.98 -12.44
CA LYS A 169 14.11 14.19 -10.99
C LYS A 169 15.32 14.80 -10.27
N LEU A 170 16.50 14.81 -10.89
CA LEU A 170 17.64 15.59 -10.37
C LEU A 170 17.37 17.11 -10.39
N HIS A 171 16.24 17.56 -10.97
CA HIS A 171 15.65 18.86 -10.73
C HIS A 171 15.43 19.17 -9.23
N ASP A 172 15.18 18.17 -8.38
CA ASP A 172 14.81 18.41 -6.98
C ASP A 172 15.96 18.99 -6.13
N PHE A 173 17.19 19.06 -6.68
CA PHE A 173 18.32 19.81 -6.13
C PHE A 173 18.28 21.33 -6.39
N LEU A 174 17.38 21.81 -7.26
CA LEU A 174 17.24 23.24 -7.56
C LEU A 174 16.47 23.95 -6.43
N ASP A 175 16.77 25.22 -6.20
CA ASP A 175 16.07 26.13 -5.28
C ASP A 175 15.82 25.60 -3.85
N GLU A 176 16.72 24.72 -3.36
CA GLU A 176 16.64 24.05 -2.05
C GLU A 176 15.34 23.25 -1.83
N ASN A 177 14.77 22.70 -2.90
CA ASN A 177 13.60 21.82 -2.84
C ASN A 177 13.83 20.57 -1.96
N TRP A 178 12.73 19.99 -1.49
CA TRP A 178 12.74 18.75 -0.70
C TRP A 178 13.10 17.56 -1.60
N LEU A 179 14.26 16.94 -1.33
CA LEU A 179 14.70 15.74 -2.04
C LEU A 179 13.77 14.56 -1.74
N GLU A 180 13.30 13.87 -2.78
CA GLU A 180 12.58 12.61 -2.62
C GLU A 180 13.45 11.52 -1.96
N GLU A 181 12.80 10.57 -1.29
CA GLU A 181 13.49 9.47 -0.59
C GLU A 181 14.37 8.63 -1.55
N ASP A 182 13.93 8.40 -2.79
CA ASP A 182 14.74 7.72 -3.79
C ASP A 182 16.07 8.45 -4.02
N ILE A 183 16.06 9.79 -4.15
CA ILE A 183 17.26 10.61 -4.36
C ILE A 183 18.20 10.52 -3.15
N LEU A 184 17.66 10.53 -1.93
CA LEU A 184 18.48 10.31 -0.74
C LEU A 184 19.00 8.86 -0.65
N ASN A 185 18.27 7.85 -1.17
CA ASN A 185 18.76 6.48 -1.32
C ASN A 185 19.90 6.38 -2.35
N ALA A 186 19.88 7.18 -3.43
CA ALA A 186 20.95 7.24 -4.43
C ALA A 186 22.21 7.99 -3.93
N LEU A 187 22.02 9.16 -3.30
CA LEU A 187 23.09 9.93 -2.65
C LEU A 187 23.72 9.17 -1.48
N SER A 188 22.88 8.42 -0.76
CA SER A 188 23.31 7.34 0.10
C SER A 188 24.19 6.42 -0.75
N GLU A 189 23.63 5.51 -1.54
CA GLU A 189 24.35 4.41 -2.22
C GLU A 189 25.75 4.79 -2.78
N LEU A 190 25.89 5.97 -3.41
CA LEU A 190 27.17 6.54 -3.85
C LEU A 190 28.21 6.73 -2.73
N CYS A 191 27.87 7.31 -1.57
CA CYS A 191 28.79 7.62 -0.47
C CYS A 191 29.43 6.37 0.20
N TYR A 192 28.82 5.19 0.11
CA TYR A 192 29.40 3.89 0.53
C TYR A 192 30.35 3.35 -0.54
N PHE A 193 30.04 3.55 -1.82
CA PHE A 193 30.97 3.25 -2.88
C PHE A 193 32.24 4.10 -2.73
N GLN A 194 32.09 5.39 -2.38
CA GLN A 194 33.21 6.26 -2.00
C GLN A 194 33.96 5.73 -0.76
N ALA A 195 33.25 5.50 0.34
CA ALA A 195 33.84 5.08 1.61
C ALA A 195 34.56 3.72 1.53
N SER A 196 33.94 2.70 0.91
CA SER A 196 34.49 1.33 0.75
C SER A 196 35.85 1.30 0.05
N ARG A 197 36.11 2.26 -0.86
CA ARG A 197 37.44 2.46 -1.43
C ARG A 197 38.41 3.16 -0.47
N LEU A 198 37.97 4.22 0.23
CA LEU A 198 38.82 4.96 1.18
C LEU A 198 39.28 4.06 2.33
N TYR A 199 38.38 3.23 2.83
CA TYR A 199 38.62 2.27 3.90
C TYR A 199 38.61 0.85 3.37
N MET A 200 39.72 0.40 2.78
CA MET A 200 39.96 -1.03 2.51
C MET A 200 39.99 -1.91 3.80
N SER A 201 39.72 -1.32 4.96
CA SER A 201 39.59 -1.93 6.28
C SER A 201 38.29 -1.55 7.03
N HIS A 202 37.14 -1.58 6.32
CA HIS A 202 35.74 -1.58 6.82
C HIS A 202 35.04 -0.23 7.13
N PRO A 203 34.30 0.34 6.16
CA PRO A 203 33.17 1.26 6.35
C PRO A 203 31.84 0.55 6.03
N ARG A 204 30.70 1.01 6.57
CA ARG A 204 29.39 0.35 6.35
C ARG A 204 28.23 1.37 6.36
N VAL A 205 27.56 1.52 5.23
CA VAL A 205 26.33 2.33 5.07
C VAL A 205 25.46 1.67 3.98
N PHE A 206 24.13 1.48 4.06
CA PHE A 206 23.00 2.46 3.94
C PHE A 206 21.63 1.81 4.26
N SER A 207 20.49 2.49 4.43
CA SER A 207 19.99 3.71 3.76
C SER A 207 18.99 4.54 4.60
N THR A 208 18.11 5.31 3.97
CA THR A 208 17.28 6.51 4.32
C THR A 208 16.55 6.72 5.68
N GLN A 209 17.22 6.68 6.84
CA GLN A 209 16.92 7.43 8.10
C GLN A 209 17.75 6.81 9.24
N LEU A 210 19.08 6.97 9.14
CA LEU A 210 20.11 6.16 9.82
C LEU A 210 20.26 6.44 11.32
N LEU A 211 21.16 5.74 12.01
CA LEU A 211 21.32 5.80 13.47
C LEU A 211 22.78 5.59 13.86
N ASN A 212 23.35 6.46 14.72
CA ASN A 212 24.74 6.30 15.13
C ASN A 212 24.93 5.12 16.06
N ILE A 213 26.07 4.46 15.91
CA ILE A 213 26.60 3.48 16.82
C ILE A 213 28.07 3.81 17.11
N ARG A 214 28.33 4.44 18.25
CA ARG A 214 29.67 4.85 18.70
C ARG A 214 30.14 3.96 19.84
N ARG A 215 31.31 3.35 19.68
CA ARG A 215 31.87 2.38 20.65
C ARG A 215 32.98 2.98 21.49
N HIS A 216 32.68 3.41 22.73
CA HIS A 216 33.73 3.81 23.68
C HIS A 216 34.48 2.60 24.24
N LEU A 217 35.76 2.48 23.90
CA LEU A 217 36.66 1.41 24.37
C LEU A 217 37.26 1.73 25.75
N CYS A 218 36.42 1.71 26.78
CA CYS A 218 36.89 1.52 28.16
C CYS A 218 37.21 0.03 28.42
N ASN A 219 38.09 -0.26 29.39
CA ASN A 219 38.52 -1.64 29.74
C ASN A 219 37.46 -2.47 30.51
N THR A 220 36.18 -2.19 30.27
CA THR A 220 34.99 -2.84 30.83
C THR A 220 33.96 -2.93 29.71
N MET A 221 33.22 -4.06 29.60
CA MET A 221 32.44 -4.42 28.40
C MET A 221 31.81 -3.21 27.69
N PRO A 222 32.21 -2.90 26.43
CA PRO A 222 31.96 -1.62 25.81
C PRO A 222 30.46 -1.44 25.57
N GLN A 223 29.91 -0.38 26.18
CA GLN A 223 28.54 0.01 25.97
C GLN A 223 28.34 0.44 24.51
N LEU A 224 27.27 -0.06 23.89
CA LEU A 224 26.88 0.36 22.57
C LEU A 224 26.06 1.65 22.70
N VAL A 225 26.75 2.78 22.60
CA VAL A 225 26.16 4.12 22.63
C VAL A 225 25.67 4.47 21.24
N LEU A 226 24.46 5.01 21.18
CA LEU A 226 23.89 5.53 19.94
C LEU A 226 23.86 7.07 19.99
N GLU A 227 23.93 7.74 18.84
CA GLU A 227 23.83 9.21 18.71
C GLU A 227 22.80 9.62 17.65
N HIS A 228 22.26 10.84 17.77
CA HIS A 228 21.11 11.33 17.01
C HIS A 228 21.22 12.79 16.55
N GLY A 229 21.21 13.04 15.25
CA GLY A 229 21.29 14.37 14.64
C GLY A 229 20.09 14.69 13.78
N ASP A 230 18.92 14.85 14.38
CA ASP A 230 17.87 15.60 13.69
C ASP A 230 18.32 17.06 13.45
N SER A 231 18.20 17.52 12.20
CA SER A 231 18.51 18.90 11.79
C SER A 231 17.52 19.96 12.30
N LEU A 232 16.38 19.55 12.86
CA LEU A 232 15.47 20.42 13.65
C LEU A 232 15.74 20.33 15.17
N HIS A 233 16.81 19.64 15.58
CA HIS A 233 17.28 19.47 16.96
C HIS A 233 16.27 18.80 17.92
N HIS A 234 15.33 18.01 17.41
CA HIS A 234 14.49 17.15 18.26
C HIS A 234 15.34 16.09 18.99
N ALA A 235 14.87 15.67 20.16
CA ALA A 235 15.49 14.61 20.93
C ALA A 235 15.13 13.22 20.35
N PRO A 236 16.04 12.23 20.37
CA PRO A 236 15.71 10.86 19.97
C PRO A 236 14.54 10.33 20.81
N SER A 237 13.50 9.82 20.15
CA SER A 237 12.28 9.37 20.84
C SER A 237 12.55 8.30 21.88
N LEU A 238 11.92 8.45 23.05
CA LEU A 238 12.07 7.54 24.19
C LEU A 238 11.68 6.08 23.88
N GLY A 239 10.87 5.84 22.85
CA GLY A 239 10.45 4.49 22.46
C GLY A 239 11.43 3.73 21.57
N ILE A 240 12.30 4.42 20.83
CA ILE A 240 13.11 3.78 19.78
C ILE A 240 14.19 2.85 20.34
N LEU A 241 14.77 3.22 21.49
CA LEU A 241 15.78 2.42 22.19
C LEU A 241 15.23 1.06 22.65
N ASP A 242 13.94 0.97 23.01
CA ASP A 242 13.30 -0.32 23.33
C ASP A 242 13.23 -1.21 22.10
N ILE A 243 12.84 -0.66 20.95
CA ILE A 243 12.66 -1.42 19.71
C ILE A 243 14.00 -1.88 19.16
N LEU A 244 15.05 -1.05 19.27
CA LEU A 244 16.42 -1.45 18.96
C LEU A 244 16.91 -2.59 19.86
N LYS A 245 16.64 -2.51 21.17
CA LYS A 245 16.91 -3.62 22.11
C LYS A 245 16.12 -4.89 21.74
N TRP A 246 14.95 -4.79 21.10
CA TRP A 246 14.20 -5.95 20.61
C TRP A 246 14.76 -6.52 19.30
N VAL A 247 15.17 -5.66 18.36
CA VAL A 247 15.77 -6.04 17.07
C VAL A 247 17.10 -6.77 17.28
N PHE A 248 17.89 -6.37 18.29
CA PHE A 248 19.17 -7.01 18.63
C PHE A 248 19.07 -8.07 19.75
N ALA A 249 17.87 -8.34 20.30
CA ALA A 249 17.70 -9.39 21.31
C ALA A 249 17.96 -10.79 20.72
N GLY A 250 18.86 -11.56 21.34
CA GLY A 250 19.27 -12.87 20.81
C GLY A 250 20.31 -12.79 19.68
N LEU A 251 20.82 -11.59 19.39
CA LEU A 251 22.05 -11.38 18.62
C LEU A 251 23.23 -11.02 19.52
N ASP A 252 23.11 -11.26 20.84
CA ASP A 252 24.10 -10.95 21.87
C ASP A 252 25.45 -11.68 21.69
N ASP A 253 25.51 -12.71 20.84
CA ASP A 253 26.73 -13.40 20.42
C ASP A 253 27.48 -12.68 19.28
N VAL A 254 26.86 -11.65 18.67
CA VAL A 254 27.43 -10.83 17.59
C VAL A 254 27.48 -9.34 17.99
N TYR A 255 26.51 -8.87 18.78
CA TYR A 255 26.30 -7.45 19.13
C TYR A 255 26.12 -7.21 20.62
N ALA A 256 26.73 -6.13 21.12
CA ALA A 256 26.32 -5.56 22.39
C ALA A 256 24.95 -4.88 22.21
N SER A 257 23.96 -5.23 23.02
CA SER A 257 22.65 -4.55 22.96
C SER A 257 22.79 -3.04 23.24
N PRO A 258 22.12 -2.16 22.48
CA PRO A 258 22.22 -0.71 22.67
C PRO A 258 21.78 -0.27 24.06
N THR A 259 22.62 0.52 24.74
CA THR A 259 22.37 0.93 26.13
C THR A 259 21.66 2.27 26.23
N GLN A 260 22.02 3.23 25.37
CA GLN A 260 21.52 4.61 25.37
C GLN A 260 21.51 5.22 23.96
N ILE A 261 20.76 6.30 23.78
CA ILE A 261 20.84 7.20 22.62
C ILE A 261 21.11 8.62 23.14
N VAL A 262 22.08 9.33 22.58
CA VAL A 262 22.39 10.74 22.86
C VAL A 262 22.09 11.59 21.62
N SER A 263 22.00 12.90 21.74
CA SER A 263 22.04 13.76 20.55
C SER A 263 23.48 13.93 20.06
N GLY A 264 23.71 13.81 18.76
CA GLY A 264 24.98 14.10 18.11
C GLY A 264 25.01 15.52 17.53
N GLU A 265 26.18 15.96 17.10
CA GLU A 265 26.41 17.35 16.66
C GLU A 265 26.06 17.55 15.17
N ILE A 266 24.85 18.04 14.91
CA ILE A 266 24.39 18.48 13.57
C ILE A 266 24.01 19.97 13.60
N ALA A 267 24.12 20.67 12.48
CA ALA A 267 23.65 22.06 12.37
C ALA A 267 22.12 22.13 12.21
N HIS A 268 21.53 23.21 12.71
CA HIS A 268 20.09 23.45 12.64
C HIS A 268 19.69 23.93 11.22
N GLN A 269 18.58 23.42 10.66
CA GLN A 269 17.97 23.91 9.42
C GLN A 269 16.82 24.89 9.69
N GLY A 270 16.55 25.81 8.77
CA GLY A 270 15.40 26.71 8.88
C GLY A 270 15.46 27.71 10.04
N LEU A 271 14.32 28.30 10.40
CA LEU A 271 14.19 29.36 11.42
C LEU A 271 15.16 30.56 11.21
N GLY A 272 15.53 30.85 9.95
CA GLY A 272 16.50 31.89 9.61
C GLY A 272 17.97 31.46 9.67
N ALA A 273 18.25 30.17 9.94
CA ALA A 273 19.56 29.57 9.65
C ALA A 273 19.76 29.32 8.14
N GLY A 274 18.67 29.25 7.35
CA GLY A 274 18.69 28.82 5.94
C GLY A 274 18.59 27.30 5.80
N GLY A 275 18.58 26.80 4.57
CA GLY A 275 18.47 25.37 4.29
C GLY A 275 17.10 24.77 4.56
N GLU A 276 16.04 25.59 4.56
CA GLU A 276 14.65 25.12 4.52
C GLU A 276 14.49 24.07 3.38
N GLY A 277 14.02 22.85 3.71
CA GLY A 277 13.90 21.73 2.76
C GLY A 277 15.14 20.83 2.65
N SER A 278 16.30 21.27 3.13
CA SER A 278 17.59 20.58 2.94
C SER A 278 17.91 19.51 4.00
N CYS A 279 16.94 19.11 4.82
CA CYS A 279 17.04 18.05 5.83
C CYS A 279 17.76 16.78 5.36
N ALA A 280 17.44 16.31 4.15
CA ALA A 280 18.05 15.12 3.55
C ALA A 280 19.58 15.25 3.37
N LEU A 281 20.07 16.44 3.01
CA LEU A 281 21.50 16.73 2.86
C LEU A 281 22.18 17.00 4.20
N ALA A 282 21.46 17.57 5.17
CA ALA A 282 21.95 17.64 6.54
C ALA A 282 22.15 16.23 7.12
N ALA A 283 21.22 15.30 6.85
CA ALA A 283 21.30 13.89 7.22
C ALA A 283 22.51 13.19 6.59
N LEU A 284 22.64 13.30 5.26
CA LEU A 284 23.73 12.72 4.50
C LEU A 284 25.08 13.23 5.01
N ASN A 285 25.22 14.54 5.16
CA ASN A 285 26.47 15.13 5.60
C ASN A 285 26.80 14.80 7.06
N PHE A 286 25.82 14.67 7.94
CA PHE A 286 26.06 14.19 9.31
C PHE A 286 26.63 12.76 9.32
N ILE A 287 26.34 11.93 8.31
CA ILE A 287 27.01 10.64 8.06
C ILE A 287 28.44 10.85 7.51
N GLU A 288 28.59 11.63 6.45
CA GLU A 288 29.89 11.89 5.79
C GLU A 288 30.95 12.45 6.75
N VAL A 289 30.58 13.43 7.58
CA VAL A 289 31.40 14.18 8.55
C VAL A 289 32.09 13.33 9.62
N GLN A 290 31.79 12.04 9.64
CA GLN A 290 32.18 11.14 10.71
C GLN A 290 32.61 9.76 10.16
N LEU A 291 32.26 9.45 8.90
CA LEU A 291 33.08 8.59 8.04
C LEU A 291 34.44 9.27 7.76
N ASP A 292 34.48 10.59 7.62
CA ASP A 292 35.70 11.40 7.53
C ASP A 292 35.50 12.73 8.29
N ASP A 293 36.18 12.86 9.42
CA ASP A 293 36.18 14.04 10.30
C ASP A 293 36.76 15.32 9.64
N SER A 294 37.33 15.21 8.43
CA SER A 294 37.78 16.33 7.59
C SER A 294 36.73 16.84 6.59
N THR A 295 35.60 16.13 6.42
CA THR A 295 34.50 16.57 5.56
C THR A 295 33.95 17.91 6.03
N THR A 296 33.60 18.79 5.07
CA THR A 296 32.96 20.06 5.41
C THR A 296 31.60 19.82 6.04
N ARG A 297 31.35 20.40 7.22
CA ARG A 297 30.05 20.34 7.87
C ARG A 297 29.01 21.23 7.16
N TRP A 298 27.84 20.64 6.96
CA TRP A 298 26.61 21.25 6.51
C TRP A 298 26.13 22.28 7.53
N THR A 299 25.57 23.36 7.01
CA THR A 299 24.94 24.45 7.77
C THR A 299 23.93 25.10 6.82
N GLY A 300 22.80 25.61 7.32
CA GLY A 300 21.80 26.29 6.49
C GLY A 300 22.36 27.30 5.46
N PRO A 301 23.33 28.18 5.77
CA PRO A 301 23.91 29.13 4.80
C PRO A 301 24.81 28.50 3.73
N LYS A 302 24.99 27.18 3.74
CA LYS A 302 25.71 26.38 2.73
C LYS A 302 24.77 25.42 2.00
N ALA A 303 23.47 25.40 2.27
CA ALA A 303 22.56 24.38 1.74
C ALA A 303 22.65 24.24 0.21
N LYS A 304 22.52 25.33 -0.56
CA LYS A 304 22.79 25.34 -2.01
C LYS A 304 24.12 24.70 -2.42
N TYR A 305 25.22 24.93 -1.69
CA TYR A 305 26.52 24.32 -2.02
C TYR A 305 26.48 22.79 -1.88
N PHE A 306 25.78 22.25 -0.87
CA PHE A 306 25.59 20.81 -0.75
C PHE A 306 24.65 20.26 -1.82
N HIS A 307 23.61 21.00 -2.24
CA HIS A 307 22.78 20.63 -3.38
C HIS A 307 23.60 20.61 -4.69
N ASP A 308 24.40 21.66 -4.96
CA ASP A 308 25.26 21.76 -6.14
C ASP A 308 26.26 20.60 -6.24
N ILE A 309 26.93 20.26 -5.12
CA ILE A 309 27.88 19.12 -5.03
C ILE A 309 27.15 17.79 -5.21
N SER A 310 26.05 17.56 -4.48
CA SER A 310 25.28 16.31 -4.54
C SER A 310 24.74 16.04 -5.96
N LEU A 311 24.25 17.09 -6.63
CA LEU A 311 23.83 17.05 -8.02
C LEU A 311 25.01 16.75 -8.96
N GLN A 312 26.12 17.47 -8.82
CA GLN A 312 27.34 17.25 -9.60
C GLN A 312 27.82 15.80 -9.48
N GLU A 313 27.87 15.24 -8.26
CA GLU A 313 28.36 13.89 -8.03
C GLU A 313 27.44 12.82 -8.63
N LEU A 314 26.11 12.88 -8.44
CA LEU A 314 25.19 11.93 -9.08
C LEU A 314 25.27 11.97 -10.62
N LEU A 315 25.40 13.16 -11.21
CA LEU A 315 25.55 13.32 -12.66
C LEU A 315 26.84 12.67 -13.17
N ILE A 316 27.98 12.90 -12.50
CA ILE A 316 29.26 12.30 -12.90
C ILE A 316 29.23 10.78 -12.68
N TYR A 317 28.59 10.30 -11.62
CA TYR A 317 28.45 8.87 -11.35
C TYR A 317 27.61 8.18 -12.43
N HIS A 318 26.46 8.74 -12.82
CA HIS A 318 25.67 8.25 -13.95
C HIS A 318 26.51 8.21 -15.25
N LEU A 319 27.17 9.31 -15.60
CA LEU A 319 27.89 9.43 -16.88
C LEU A 319 29.11 8.50 -16.96
N THR A 320 29.85 8.32 -15.86
CA THR A 320 30.98 7.38 -15.79
C THR A 320 30.54 5.91 -15.72
N SER A 321 29.37 5.63 -15.13
CA SER A 321 28.74 4.30 -15.17
C SER A 321 28.24 3.93 -16.56
N TRP A 322 27.56 4.86 -17.23
CA TRP A 322 27.06 4.68 -18.59
C TRP A 322 28.19 4.42 -19.60
N ALA A 323 29.31 5.15 -19.49
CA ALA A 323 30.49 4.92 -20.31
C ALA A 323 31.08 3.51 -20.11
N ALA A 324 31.23 3.06 -18.85
CA ALA A 324 31.74 1.72 -18.53
C ALA A 324 30.81 0.61 -19.02
N LEU A 325 29.49 0.83 -19.01
CA LEU A 325 28.51 -0.09 -19.61
C LEU A 325 28.66 -0.19 -21.13
N ALA A 326 28.84 0.95 -21.82
CA ALA A 326 29.04 0.97 -23.28
C ALA A 326 30.30 0.18 -23.69
N GLU A 327 31.45 0.43 -23.05
CA GLU A 327 32.71 -0.29 -23.28
C GLU A 327 32.57 -1.81 -23.04
N CYS A 328 31.89 -2.21 -21.96
CA CYS A 328 31.63 -3.61 -21.65
C CYS A 328 30.79 -4.31 -22.74
N THR A 329 29.80 -3.62 -23.33
CA THR A 329 28.95 -4.21 -24.38
C THR A 329 29.68 -4.46 -25.71
N THR A 330 30.71 -3.69 -26.05
CA THR A 330 31.48 -3.94 -27.28
C THR A 330 32.40 -5.15 -27.14
N GLU A 331 33.16 -5.25 -26.05
CA GLU A 331 34.09 -6.37 -25.82
C GLU A 331 33.36 -7.72 -25.69
N CYS A 332 32.17 -7.74 -25.09
CA CYS A 332 31.36 -8.97 -24.95
C CYS A 332 30.77 -9.50 -26.27
N MET A 333 30.75 -8.72 -27.37
CA MET A 333 30.22 -9.16 -28.67
C MET A 333 31.28 -9.68 -29.66
N GLU A 334 32.57 -9.46 -29.39
CA GLU A 334 33.68 -9.92 -30.26
C GLU A 334 34.27 -11.27 -29.84
N VAL A 335 33.69 -11.94 -28.84
CA VAL A 335 34.09 -13.31 -28.46
C VAL A 335 33.73 -14.29 -29.59
N GLU A 336 34.74 -14.70 -30.36
CA GLU A 336 34.60 -15.67 -31.46
C GLU A 336 33.87 -16.95 -31.02
N SER A 337 33.19 -17.61 -31.97
CA SER A 337 32.22 -18.69 -31.71
C SER A 337 32.81 -20.05 -31.26
N GLY A 338 33.77 -20.05 -30.34
CA GLY A 338 34.24 -21.22 -29.61
C GLY A 338 33.16 -21.75 -28.66
N ALA A 339 32.66 -22.96 -28.90
CA ALA A 339 31.49 -23.51 -28.22
C ALA A 339 31.75 -23.96 -26.76
N VAL A 340 31.84 -22.99 -25.84
CA VAL A 340 31.79 -23.23 -24.39
C VAL A 340 30.35 -23.06 -23.89
N GLN A 341 29.71 -24.15 -23.45
CA GLN A 341 28.36 -24.09 -22.89
C GLN A 341 28.36 -23.51 -21.47
N VAL A 342 28.32 -22.19 -21.36
CA VAL A 342 27.94 -21.51 -20.12
C VAL A 342 26.42 -21.65 -19.94
N GLY A 343 25.99 -22.14 -18.78
CA GLY A 343 24.57 -22.44 -18.53
C GLY A 343 23.71 -21.16 -18.40
N PRO A 344 22.43 -21.18 -18.84
CA PRO A 344 21.59 -19.98 -19.00
C PRO A 344 21.14 -19.29 -17.69
N ASN A 345 21.76 -19.61 -16.55
CA ASN A 345 21.53 -18.97 -15.25
C ASN A 345 22.74 -18.16 -14.76
N SER A 346 23.83 -18.04 -15.55
CA SER A 346 24.88 -17.08 -15.27
C SER A 346 24.39 -15.67 -15.60
N ASN A 347 23.93 -14.93 -14.59
CA ASN A 347 23.78 -13.49 -14.71
C ASN A 347 25.18 -12.87 -14.94
N LEU A 348 25.49 -12.57 -16.20
CA LEU A 348 26.63 -11.73 -16.59
C LEU A 348 26.46 -10.27 -16.14
N GLY A 349 25.24 -9.88 -15.76
CA GLY A 349 24.98 -8.61 -15.10
C GLY A 349 25.62 -8.55 -13.71
N PHE A 350 26.66 -7.73 -13.60
CA PHE A 350 27.10 -7.00 -12.40
C PHE A 350 26.70 -7.64 -11.06
N THR A 351 27.65 -8.30 -10.39
CA THR A 351 27.63 -8.40 -8.92
C THR A 351 28.45 -7.28 -8.27
N GLY A 352 29.14 -6.44 -9.06
CA GLY A 352 29.82 -5.20 -8.67
C GLY A 352 31.00 -5.34 -7.70
N TYR A 353 31.14 -6.46 -6.99
CA TYR A 353 31.95 -6.62 -5.78
C TYR A 353 32.70 -7.96 -5.75
N ASN A 354 33.89 -7.96 -5.13
CA ASN A 354 34.74 -9.13 -4.92
C ASN A 354 34.22 -10.05 -3.81
N ASP A 355 33.31 -9.56 -2.95
CA ASP A 355 32.84 -10.24 -1.75
C ASP A 355 31.32 -10.14 -1.57
N TYR A 356 30.80 -11.01 -0.70
CA TYR A 356 29.37 -11.17 -0.43
C TYR A 356 28.76 -10.08 0.46
N ASN A 357 29.56 -9.19 1.04
CA ASN A 357 29.12 -8.12 1.93
C ASN A 357 29.21 -6.74 1.26
N LEU A 358 29.51 -6.71 -0.05
CA LEU A 358 29.69 -5.50 -0.86
C LEU A 358 30.83 -4.59 -0.36
N LEU A 359 31.84 -5.12 0.35
CA LEU A 359 32.89 -4.31 1.00
C LEU A 359 34.02 -3.88 0.04
N SER A 360 34.26 -4.64 -1.03
CA SER A 360 35.31 -4.39 -2.01
C SER A 360 34.74 -4.39 -3.43
N PRO A 361 34.55 -3.21 -4.06
CA PRO A 361 34.14 -3.14 -5.45
C PRO A 361 35.11 -3.89 -6.39
N LEU A 362 34.57 -4.58 -7.40
CA LEU A 362 35.35 -5.18 -8.50
C LEU A 362 36.14 -4.08 -9.23
N ALA A 363 37.29 -4.43 -9.81
CA ALA A 363 38.15 -3.46 -10.50
C ALA A 363 37.47 -2.72 -11.69
N ASN A 364 36.35 -3.24 -12.19
CA ASN A 364 35.50 -2.61 -13.22
C ASN A 364 34.25 -1.88 -12.67
N HIS A 365 34.12 -1.72 -11.35
CA HIS A 365 33.00 -1.00 -10.75
C HIS A 365 33.08 0.50 -11.08
N PRO A 366 32.00 1.16 -11.52
CA PRO A 366 32.04 2.56 -11.98
C PRO A 366 32.64 3.57 -11.00
N ILE A 367 32.59 3.27 -9.70
CA ILE A 367 33.19 4.10 -8.64
C ILE A 367 34.67 4.44 -8.86
N TYR A 368 35.44 3.56 -9.52
CA TYR A 368 36.84 3.83 -9.82
C TYR A 368 36.98 4.97 -10.85
N ASN A 369 36.14 4.96 -11.89
CA ASN A 369 36.07 6.00 -12.92
C ASN A 369 35.47 7.30 -12.37
N PHE A 370 34.39 7.22 -11.59
CA PHE A 370 33.78 8.38 -10.91
C PHE A 370 34.80 9.11 -10.02
N LEU A 371 35.49 8.40 -9.11
CA LEU A 371 36.47 9.04 -8.23
C LEU A 371 37.71 9.56 -8.98
N GLN A 372 38.07 8.95 -10.12
CA GLN A 372 39.08 9.51 -11.00
C GLN A 372 38.60 10.85 -11.61
N ALA A 373 37.36 10.92 -12.10
CA ALA A 373 36.77 12.16 -12.61
C ALA A 373 36.66 13.26 -11.52
N ILE A 374 36.16 12.92 -10.32
CA ILE A 374 36.11 13.85 -9.18
C ILE A 374 37.52 14.36 -8.79
N SER A 375 38.54 13.50 -8.81
CA SER A 375 39.92 13.92 -8.54
C SER A 375 40.45 14.96 -9.55
N GLN A 376 40.01 14.90 -10.81
CA GLN A 376 40.34 15.89 -11.85
C GLN A 376 39.49 17.16 -11.75
N LEU A 377 38.30 17.06 -11.13
CA LEU A 377 37.36 18.15 -10.93
C LEU A 377 37.65 19.04 -9.72
N THR A 378 38.37 18.55 -8.71
CA THR A 378 38.78 19.38 -7.56
C THR A 378 39.71 20.56 -7.93
N THR A 379 40.12 20.68 -9.19
CA THR A 379 40.78 21.86 -9.79
C THR A 379 39.83 22.87 -10.46
N PHE A 380 38.52 22.65 -10.51
CA PHE A 380 37.57 23.47 -11.27
C PHE A 380 36.45 24.14 -10.43
N ASN A 381 36.34 25.46 -10.63
CA ASN A 381 35.19 26.36 -10.47
C ASN A 381 34.38 26.45 -9.16
N LEU A 382 34.09 25.36 -8.42
CA LEU A 382 33.43 25.51 -7.13
C LEU A 382 34.45 26.06 -6.10
N PRO A 383 34.19 27.22 -5.46
CA PRO A 383 35.14 27.84 -4.55
C PRO A 383 35.28 26.99 -3.30
N ARG A 384 36.36 26.19 -3.25
CA ARG A 384 36.67 25.28 -2.14
C ARG A 384 36.69 26.07 -0.82
N MET A 385 35.60 25.95 -0.06
CA MET A 385 35.44 26.57 1.25
C MET A 385 36.67 26.22 2.10
N PRO A 386 37.48 27.21 2.54
CA PRO A 386 38.65 26.91 3.35
C PRO A 386 38.16 26.28 4.65
N ALA A 387 38.78 25.17 5.06
CA ALA A 387 38.47 24.52 6.32
C ALA A 387 38.65 25.52 7.46
N THR A 388 37.53 25.99 8.03
CA THR A 388 37.55 27.06 9.02
C THR A 388 38.20 26.56 10.30
N LEU A 389 39.22 27.29 10.76
CA LEU A 389 39.88 27.04 12.04
C LEU A 389 38.84 26.90 13.17
N PRO A 390 39.06 26.01 14.15
CA PRO A 390 38.03 25.61 15.11
C PRO A 390 37.51 26.80 15.92
N LEU A 391 36.18 26.87 16.10
CA LEU A 391 35.57 27.87 16.98
C LEU A 391 36.04 27.66 18.42
N VAL A 392 36.70 28.67 18.98
CA VAL A 392 37.05 28.70 20.41
C VAL A 392 35.80 29.07 21.23
N GLY A 393 34.96 28.07 21.48
CA GLY A 393 33.84 28.16 22.43
C GLY A 393 34.34 27.98 23.87
N ASN A 394 34.15 28.98 24.73
CA ASN A 394 34.69 28.96 26.09
C ASN A 394 33.93 28.03 27.04
N LEU A 395 34.68 27.19 27.76
CA LEU A 395 34.19 26.38 28.89
C LEU A 395 33.92 27.25 30.13
N VAL A 396 32.70 27.19 30.66
CA VAL A 396 32.39 27.60 32.04
C VAL A 396 31.58 26.52 32.75
N THR A 397 32.28 25.47 33.21
CA THR A 397 31.78 24.55 34.25
C THR A 397 32.97 23.82 34.87
N GLN A 398 33.71 24.49 35.76
CA GLN A 398 34.82 23.85 36.47
C GLN A 398 34.30 22.98 37.62
N TYR A 399 34.85 21.76 37.70
CA TYR A 399 34.53 20.75 38.71
C TYR A 399 35.18 21.12 40.06
N ILE A 400 34.48 20.92 41.18
CA ILE A 400 35.00 21.20 42.52
C ILE A 400 35.57 19.91 43.15
N PRO A 401 36.88 19.83 43.46
CA PRO A 401 37.42 18.80 44.34
C PRO A 401 37.37 19.26 45.80
N GLN A 402 36.86 18.41 46.70
CA GLN A 402 36.83 18.68 48.14
C GLN A 402 38.21 18.54 48.79
N LYS A 403 38.59 19.49 49.66
CA LYS A 403 39.32 19.21 50.92
C LYS A 403 39.21 20.37 51.91
N LEU A 404 39.10 20.04 53.20
CA LEU A 404 39.11 20.97 54.32
C LEU A 404 40.56 21.31 54.72
N ALA A 405 40.82 22.56 55.17
CA ALA A 405 41.17 22.85 56.56
C ALA A 405 41.47 24.36 56.82
N ASP A 406 41.04 24.81 58.00
CA ASP A 406 41.65 25.78 58.94
C ASP A 406 41.72 27.33 58.73
N VAL A 407 40.89 27.99 59.56
CA VAL A 407 41.20 29.10 60.50
C VAL A 407 41.46 30.54 59.98
N ALA A 408 40.36 31.31 59.92
CA ALA A 408 40.12 32.65 60.50
C ALA A 408 41.15 33.81 60.40
N THR A 409 40.67 34.98 59.92
CA THR A 409 40.28 36.13 60.80
C THR A 409 39.56 37.27 60.03
N HIS A 410 38.87 38.14 60.80
CA HIS A 410 38.15 39.37 60.41
C HIS A 410 38.94 40.63 60.88
N PRO A 411 38.50 41.90 60.68
CA PRO A 411 37.52 42.47 59.72
C PRO A 411 38.02 43.78 59.02
N LEU A 412 37.23 44.39 58.12
CA LEU A 412 36.62 45.75 58.25
C LEU A 412 36.19 46.43 56.94
N LEU A 413 35.26 47.38 57.10
CA LEU A 413 34.62 48.29 56.12
C LEU A 413 35.37 49.64 56.07
N PRO A 414 35.22 50.51 55.03
CA PRO A 414 33.99 51.30 54.85
C PRO A 414 33.52 51.53 53.40
N ALA A 415 32.30 52.09 53.28
CA ALA A 415 31.65 52.45 52.03
C ALA A 415 31.84 53.94 51.67
N PHE A 416 31.49 54.30 50.43
CA PHE A 416 31.22 55.68 50.02
C PHE A 416 29.98 55.75 49.12
N GLN A 417 29.21 56.83 49.27
CA GLN A 417 28.08 57.21 48.41
C GLN A 417 28.47 58.43 47.55
N ILE A 418 27.77 58.62 46.44
CA ILE A 418 27.45 59.88 45.71
C ILE A 418 26.64 59.38 44.49
N GLU A 419 25.31 59.44 44.56
CA GLU A 419 24.45 60.56 44.11
C GLU A 419 24.28 60.62 42.59
N ALA A 420 23.08 61.00 42.15
CA ALA A 420 22.67 61.02 40.76
C ALA A 420 22.27 62.45 40.36
N ASP A 421 22.50 62.81 39.10
CA ASP A 421 21.94 64.05 38.53
C ASP A 421 21.54 63.87 37.05
N ILE A 422 20.78 64.84 36.52
CA ILE A 422 19.83 64.67 35.43
C ILE A 422 19.92 65.86 34.42
N ARG A 423 19.40 65.64 33.20
CA ARG A 423 19.05 66.63 32.13
C ARG A 423 20.17 67.05 31.11
N PRO A 424 19.80 67.57 29.92
CA PRO A 424 20.43 67.11 28.67
C PRO A 424 20.78 68.23 27.64
N SER A 425 21.32 67.85 26.47
CA SER A 425 21.34 68.72 25.28
C SER A 425 21.32 67.98 23.92
N THR A 426 20.22 68.18 23.18
CA THR A 426 20.06 68.60 21.76
C THR A 426 21.00 68.14 20.61
N PRO A 427 20.52 68.17 19.33
CA PRO A 427 21.01 67.27 18.27
C PRO A 427 22.07 67.82 17.29
N VAL A 428 22.76 66.91 16.62
CA VAL A 428 23.70 67.15 15.50
C VAL A 428 22.99 67.04 14.14
N LYS A 429 23.50 67.73 13.12
CA LYS A 429 22.86 67.92 11.80
C LYS A 429 23.24 66.85 10.76
N ASN A 430 22.33 66.63 9.81
CA ASN A 430 22.55 65.80 8.62
C ASN A 430 23.77 66.26 7.79
N HIS A 431 24.47 65.29 7.20
CA HIS A 431 25.23 65.50 5.96
C HIS A 431 24.63 64.68 4.81
N ARG A 432 24.83 65.17 3.59
CA ARG A 432 24.03 64.84 2.41
C ARG A 432 24.92 64.18 1.35
N LEU A 433 24.70 62.90 1.07
CA LEU A 433 25.24 62.22 -0.11
C LEU A 433 24.15 62.01 -1.16
N VAL A 434 24.53 62.07 -2.43
CA VAL A 434 23.64 62.07 -3.58
C VAL A 434 23.84 60.77 -4.35
N VAL A 435 22.75 60.03 -4.58
CA VAL A 435 22.72 58.87 -5.47
C VAL A 435 21.77 59.17 -6.63
N SER A 436 22.17 58.77 -7.83
CA SER A 436 21.48 59.03 -9.09
C SER A 436 20.20 58.19 -9.23
N LYS A 437 19.22 58.73 -9.97
CA LYS A 437 17.98 58.03 -10.31
C LYS A 437 18.19 57.13 -11.54
N SER A 438 17.69 55.90 -11.49
CA SER A 438 17.36 55.10 -12.68
C SER A 438 15.88 54.65 -12.60
N SER A 439 15.33 54.37 -13.78
CA SER A 439 13.92 54.06 -14.06
C SER A 439 13.27 52.99 -13.18
N ARG A 440 12.00 53.23 -12.79
CA ARG A 440 11.07 52.17 -12.38
C ARG A 440 10.51 51.45 -13.62
N SER A 441 10.33 50.13 -13.49
CA SER A 441 9.44 49.31 -14.32
C SER A 441 8.61 48.40 -13.39
N PRO A 442 7.47 47.85 -13.84
CA PRO A 442 6.38 47.48 -12.92
C PRO A 442 6.57 46.13 -12.22
N SER A 443 6.02 46.03 -11.01
CA SER A 443 5.83 44.78 -10.27
C SER A 443 4.75 43.92 -10.92
N LEU A 444 5.09 42.67 -11.25
CA LEU A 444 4.12 41.63 -11.58
C LEU A 444 3.62 40.96 -10.30
N GLU A 445 2.30 40.93 -10.10
CA GLU A 445 1.67 40.12 -9.05
C GLU A 445 1.57 38.66 -9.52
N ILE A 446 2.43 37.79 -8.98
CA ILE A 446 2.36 36.34 -9.25
C ILE A 446 1.35 35.72 -8.28
N ILE A 447 0.13 35.49 -8.77
CA ILE A 447 -0.91 34.77 -8.03
C ILE A 447 -0.62 33.26 -8.13
N SER A 448 -0.09 32.68 -7.06
CA SER A 448 0.17 31.24 -6.96
C SER A 448 -1.14 30.44 -6.82
N PRO A 449 -1.37 29.38 -7.63
CA PRO A 449 -2.61 28.59 -7.56
C PRO A 449 -2.62 27.63 -6.36
N SER A 450 -3.62 27.76 -5.49
CA SER A 450 -3.74 26.98 -4.25
C SER A 450 -4.13 25.51 -4.50
N ARG A 451 -3.54 24.56 -3.76
CA ARG A 451 -3.93 23.12 -3.79
C ARG A 451 -5.35 22.92 -3.25
N ILE A 452 -6.32 22.58 -4.10
CA ILE A 452 -7.70 22.23 -3.68
C ILE A 452 -7.81 20.71 -3.46
N ARG A 453 -8.10 20.28 -2.21
CA ARG A 453 -8.38 18.86 -1.87
C ARG A 453 -9.85 18.49 -2.21
N PRO A 454 -10.14 17.22 -2.59
CA PRO A 454 -11.49 16.81 -3.02
C PRO A 454 -12.47 16.57 -1.84
N VAL A 455 -13.64 17.21 -1.89
CA VAL A 455 -14.70 17.09 -0.87
C VAL A 455 -15.48 15.78 -1.00
N LYS A 456 -15.70 15.07 0.13
CA LYS A 456 -16.50 13.84 0.20
C LYS A 456 -18.01 14.13 -0.02
N ARG A 457 -18.68 13.33 -0.87
CA ARG A 457 -20.12 13.46 -1.18
C ARG A 457 -21.02 13.21 0.04
N TRP A 458 -21.85 14.19 0.39
CA TRP A 458 -23.13 14.01 1.10
C TRP A 458 -24.33 14.23 0.16
N ARG A 459 -25.55 13.83 0.54
CA ARG A 459 -26.76 13.87 -0.32
C ARG A 459 -27.91 14.74 0.21
N GLY A 460 -28.05 15.95 -0.36
CA GLY A 460 -29.29 16.74 -0.43
C GLY A 460 -29.77 17.43 0.87
N PRO A 461 -30.86 18.22 0.82
CA PRO A 461 -31.65 18.66 -0.34
C PRO A 461 -31.52 20.18 -0.64
N LYS A 462 -32.34 20.71 -1.58
CA LYS A 462 -32.59 22.15 -1.83
C LYS A 462 -33.80 22.63 -0.99
N PRO A 463 -34.18 23.94 -0.86
CA PRO A 463 -33.75 25.12 -1.66
C PRO A 463 -33.63 26.52 -0.93
N LEU A 464 -33.28 27.56 -1.72
CA LEU A 464 -33.58 29.02 -1.59
C LEU A 464 -32.82 29.97 -0.59
N ILE A 465 -32.03 30.88 -1.20
CA ILE A 465 -31.96 32.37 -1.02
C ILE A 465 -31.29 33.05 0.22
N SER A 466 -30.55 34.12 -0.13
CA SER A 466 -30.05 35.28 0.66
C SER A 466 -28.72 35.14 1.43
N SER A 467 -28.14 36.31 1.74
CA SER A 467 -26.71 36.55 1.98
C SER A 467 -26.46 37.21 3.37
N PRO A 468 -25.26 37.74 3.67
CA PRO A 468 -24.20 37.00 4.35
C PRO A 468 -23.94 37.52 5.78
N SER A 469 -23.21 36.74 6.58
CA SER A 469 -22.58 37.25 7.81
C SER A 469 -21.31 36.47 8.16
N ILE A 470 -20.35 37.18 8.75
CA ILE A 470 -19.03 36.68 9.14
C ILE A 470 -19.14 36.01 10.52
N LEU A 471 -18.54 34.83 10.68
CA LEU A 471 -18.06 34.33 11.97
C LEU A 471 -16.88 33.37 11.72
N SER A 472 -15.91 33.34 12.65
CA SER A 472 -14.75 32.46 12.56
C SER A 472 -15.11 31.02 12.92
N ILE A 473 -14.49 30.06 12.24
CA ILE A 473 -14.43 28.67 12.65
C ILE A 473 -13.05 28.45 13.25
N SER A 474 -13.00 27.96 14.49
CA SER A 474 -11.79 27.40 15.09
C SER A 474 -11.59 25.97 14.58
N ASP A 475 -10.38 25.62 14.18
CA ASP A 475 -10.04 24.22 13.96
C ASP A 475 -10.19 23.42 15.26
N SER A 476 -10.68 22.19 15.13
CA SER A 476 -10.86 21.23 16.20
C SER A 476 -10.47 19.85 15.70
N ASP A 477 -9.42 19.26 16.26
CA ASP A 477 -9.03 17.89 15.94
C ASP A 477 -10.18 16.90 16.21
N GLU A 478 -10.38 15.92 15.32
CA GLU A 478 -11.29 14.80 15.63
C GLU A 478 -10.56 13.77 16.49
N ASP A 479 -10.99 13.63 17.75
CA ASP A 479 -10.50 12.62 18.70
C ASP A 479 -10.49 11.21 18.09
N VAL A 480 -9.29 10.67 17.90
CA VAL A 480 -9.09 9.25 17.59
C VAL A 480 -9.58 8.42 18.77
N LYS A 481 -10.45 7.43 18.53
CA LYS A 481 -10.92 6.51 19.58
C LYS A 481 -9.90 5.38 19.81
N PRO A 482 -9.17 5.35 20.95
CA PRO A 482 -8.24 4.27 21.23
C PRO A 482 -8.98 2.96 21.52
N LEU A 483 -8.49 1.86 20.96
CA LEU A 483 -8.95 0.52 21.26
C LEU A 483 -8.21 0.01 22.52
N ARG A 484 -8.96 -0.26 23.59
CA ARG A 484 -8.43 -0.77 24.86
C ARG A 484 -8.58 -2.28 24.92
N LEU A 485 -7.53 -2.98 25.35
CA LEU A 485 -7.62 -4.39 25.75
C LEU A 485 -8.59 -4.55 26.93
N ALA A 486 -9.40 -5.60 26.92
CA ALA A 486 -10.25 -5.93 28.05
C ALA A 486 -9.41 -6.36 29.27
N LYS A 487 -9.63 -5.72 30.43
CA LYS A 487 -9.05 -6.21 31.69
C LYS A 487 -9.67 -7.57 32.04
N ILE A 488 -8.84 -8.60 32.09
CA ILE A 488 -9.18 -9.86 32.73
C ILE A 488 -8.92 -9.71 34.23
N GLU A 489 -9.97 -9.67 35.04
CA GLU A 489 -9.84 -9.75 36.50
C GLU A 489 -9.66 -11.22 36.91
N GLU A 490 -8.52 -11.54 37.51
CA GLU A 490 -8.12 -12.91 37.88
C GLU A 490 -8.70 -13.31 39.25
N ASP A 491 -10.02 -13.52 39.32
CA ASP A 491 -10.70 -13.73 40.59
C ASP A 491 -10.75 -15.21 41.02
N GLN A 492 -9.94 -15.56 42.02
CA GLN A 492 -9.94 -16.88 42.65
C GLN A 492 -10.74 -16.88 43.96
N ARG A 493 -11.89 -17.60 44.02
CA ARG A 493 -12.14 -18.71 44.98
C ARG A 493 -13.61 -19.19 45.12
N LEU A 494 -13.72 -20.51 45.22
CA LEU A 494 -14.62 -21.30 46.11
C LEU A 494 -16.15 -21.11 46.04
N VAL A 495 -16.80 -22.12 45.48
CA VAL A 495 -18.24 -22.43 45.63
C VAL A 495 -18.52 -23.03 47.02
N PRO A 496 -19.69 -22.74 47.62
CA PRO A 496 -20.48 -23.82 48.21
C PRO A 496 -21.95 -23.82 47.78
N SER A 497 -22.42 -25.01 47.42
CA SER A 497 -23.72 -25.34 46.82
C SER A 497 -24.95 -24.97 47.66
N LYS A 498 -26.08 -24.70 46.99
CA LYS A 498 -27.43 -25.07 47.49
C LYS A 498 -28.45 -25.24 46.36
N SER A 499 -29.40 -26.15 46.57
CA SER A 499 -30.33 -26.67 45.56
C SER A 499 -31.79 -26.35 45.88
N VAL A 500 -32.56 -25.81 44.92
CA VAL A 500 -34.03 -25.93 44.88
C VAL A 500 -34.53 -26.04 43.44
N LEU A 501 -35.39 -27.04 43.21
CA LEU A 501 -36.37 -27.19 42.14
C LEU A 501 -37.58 -27.91 42.79
N PRO A 502 -38.79 -27.98 42.18
CA PRO A 502 -39.29 -27.29 40.99
C PRO A 502 -40.65 -26.58 41.22
N THR A 503 -41.18 -25.88 40.21
CA THR A 503 -42.63 -26.04 39.89
C THR A 503 -42.93 -25.74 38.43
N CYS A 504 -43.73 -26.61 37.80
CA CYS A 504 -44.38 -26.35 36.52
C CYS A 504 -45.90 -26.31 36.76
N LYS A 505 -46.64 -25.47 36.05
CA LYS A 505 -48.11 -25.43 36.13
C LYS A 505 -48.77 -25.52 34.75
N THR A 506 -49.26 -26.72 34.51
CA THR A 506 -50.37 -27.13 33.62
C THR A 506 -51.42 -26.04 33.33
N ILE A 507 -51.85 -25.96 32.07
CA ILE A 507 -53.20 -25.53 31.67
C ILE A 507 -53.80 -26.64 30.79
N GLN A 508 -55.10 -26.90 30.93
CA GLN A 508 -55.80 -28.03 30.31
C GLN A 508 -56.72 -27.57 29.16
N THR A 509 -56.73 -28.32 28.07
CA THR A 509 -57.94 -28.56 27.24
C THR A 509 -58.90 -29.46 28.03
N PRO A 510 -60.24 -29.34 27.93
CA PRO A 510 -60.93 -29.51 26.63
C PRO A 510 -62.24 -28.72 26.43
N GLN A 511 -62.83 -28.84 25.23
CA GLN A 511 -64.19 -29.38 25.12
C GLN A 511 -64.51 -29.88 23.71
N LYS A 512 -65.28 -30.97 23.65
CA LYS A 512 -65.99 -31.48 22.48
C LYS A 512 -67.24 -32.19 22.99
N LYS A 513 -68.36 -32.05 22.26
CA LYS A 513 -69.53 -32.93 22.27
C LYS A 513 -69.93 -33.13 20.80
N ASP A 514 -70.29 -34.29 20.26
CA ASP A 514 -71.01 -35.48 20.75
C ASP A 514 -72.53 -35.37 20.53
N ASP A 515 -73.04 -36.27 19.66
CA ASP A 515 -74.30 -37.03 19.71
C ASP A 515 -74.18 -38.17 18.65
N ILE A 516 -74.53 -39.47 18.82
CA ILE A 516 -75.71 -40.22 19.36
C ILE A 516 -76.78 -40.45 18.26
N PHE A 517 -77.27 -41.65 17.90
CA PHE A 517 -77.02 -43.09 18.19
C PHE A 517 -77.70 -43.97 17.07
N PHE A 518 -77.81 -45.33 16.98
CA PHE A 518 -77.49 -46.52 17.81
C PHE A 518 -77.42 -47.86 16.99
N ILE A 519 -77.08 -48.97 17.67
CA ILE A 519 -77.57 -50.40 17.65
C ILE A 519 -78.69 -50.83 16.65
N ASP A 520 -78.86 -52.10 16.18
CA ASP A 520 -78.04 -53.35 16.07
C ASP A 520 -78.88 -54.49 15.38
N LEU A 521 -78.27 -55.66 15.11
CA LEU A 521 -78.84 -57.00 14.82
C LEU A 521 -79.72 -57.26 13.57
N THR A 522 -79.15 -57.98 12.59
CA THR A 522 -79.73 -59.25 12.09
C THR A 522 -78.68 -60.12 11.36
N THR A 523 -78.76 -61.44 11.53
CA THR A 523 -77.79 -62.49 11.09
C THR A 523 -78.39 -63.35 9.94
N PRO A 524 -77.70 -64.35 9.28
CA PRO A 524 -76.47 -65.08 9.69
C PRO A 524 -75.39 -65.45 8.61
N ASN A 525 -74.27 -65.96 9.14
CA ASN A 525 -73.38 -67.10 8.75
C ASN A 525 -73.76 -68.05 7.56
N PRO A 526 -72.87 -68.97 7.08
CA PRO A 526 -71.43 -69.19 7.42
C PRO A 526 -70.45 -69.55 6.26
N SER A 527 -69.14 -69.37 6.47
CA SER A 527 -67.98 -70.23 6.07
C SER A 527 -66.69 -69.39 6.20
N LEU A 528 -65.69 -69.65 7.05
CA LEU A 528 -64.92 -70.87 7.37
C LEU A 528 -64.24 -71.55 6.17
N SER A 529 -62.92 -71.74 6.11
CA SER A 529 -61.80 -71.08 6.83
C SER A 529 -60.49 -71.49 6.14
N ASN A 530 -59.65 -70.55 5.71
CA ASN A 530 -58.35 -70.87 5.09
C ASN A 530 -57.16 -70.36 5.92
N ILE A 531 -56.15 -71.23 6.06
CA ILE A 531 -55.06 -71.10 7.04
C ILE A 531 -53.95 -70.16 6.51
N LYS A 532 -53.57 -69.16 7.31
CA LYS A 532 -52.41 -68.30 7.02
C LYS A 532 -51.10 -68.99 7.39
N ILE A 533 -50.38 -69.48 6.38
CA ILE A 533 -48.96 -69.85 6.52
C ILE A 533 -48.10 -68.58 6.45
N LYS A 534 -47.04 -68.51 7.26
CA LYS A 534 -46.04 -67.42 7.21
C LYS A 534 -45.20 -67.52 5.94
N THR A 535 -44.88 -66.38 5.32
CA THR A 535 -43.72 -66.30 4.41
C THR A 535 -43.05 -64.94 4.54
N GLU A 536 -41.77 -64.95 4.89
CA GLU A 536 -40.97 -63.74 5.01
C GLU A 536 -40.65 -63.17 3.63
N LYS A 537 -41.03 -61.92 3.36
CA LYS A 537 -40.50 -61.20 2.19
C LYS A 537 -39.22 -60.46 2.60
N ARG A 538 -38.07 -61.10 2.35
CA ARG A 538 -36.74 -60.49 2.37
C ARG A 538 -36.79 -59.10 1.71
N VAL A 539 -36.42 -58.06 2.45
CA VAL A 539 -36.07 -56.75 1.86
C VAL A 539 -34.81 -56.95 1.03
N ARG A 540 -34.90 -56.77 -0.29
CA ARG A 540 -33.74 -56.75 -1.18
C ARG A 540 -33.22 -55.32 -1.25
N ASN A 541 -31.99 -55.08 -0.78
CA ASN A 541 -31.27 -53.86 -1.13
C ASN A 541 -30.95 -53.88 -2.62
N VAL A 542 -31.76 -53.20 -3.41
CA VAL A 542 -31.52 -52.97 -4.84
C VAL A 542 -30.91 -51.58 -4.99
N LYS A 543 -29.65 -51.50 -5.45
CA LYS A 543 -29.14 -50.25 -6.02
C LYS A 543 -30.01 -49.91 -7.23
N PRO A 544 -30.58 -48.71 -7.34
CA PRO A 544 -31.30 -48.32 -8.55
C PRO A 544 -30.33 -48.28 -9.73
N ALA A 545 -30.71 -48.94 -10.82
CA ALA A 545 -30.16 -48.66 -12.14
C ALA A 545 -30.82 -47.38 -12.70
N GLN A 546 -30.25 -46.79 -13.75
CA GLN A 546 -30.84 -45.64 -14.44
C GLN A 546 -32.24 -46.02 -14.98
N GLY A 547 -33.28 -45.39 -14.43
CA GLY A 547 -34.70 -45.67 -14.74
C GLY A 547 -35.61 -44.75 -13.93
N GLU A 548 -36.91 -44.68 -14.25
CA GLU A 548 -37.86 -43.73 -13.63
C GLU A 548 -37.96 -43.82 -12.10
N ILE A 549 -38.23 -42.68 -11.45
CA ILE A 549 -38.57 -42.64 -10.02
C ILE A 549 -39.93 -43.30 -9.80
N LEU A 550 -39.89 -44.54 -9.29
CA LEU A 550 -41.09 -45.30 -8.96
C LEU A 550 -41.45 -45.23 -7.48
N VAL A 551 -42.75 -45.23 -7.21
CA VAL A 551 -43.29 -45.38 -5.85
C VAL A 551 -42.85 -46.72 -5.28
N GLY A 552 -42.29 -46.71 -4.07
CA GLY A 552 -41.72 -47.87 -3.40
C GLY A 552 -40.19 -47.97 -3.46
N TRP A 553 -39.48 -47.14 -4.24
CA TRP A 553 -38.01 -47.04 -4.19
C TRP A 553 -37.53 -46.65 -2.79
N THR A 554 -36.44 -47.26 -2.31
CA THR A 554 -35.90 -47.10 -0.95
C THR A 554 -34.48 -46.54 -0.92
N PHE A 555 -34.17 -45.73 0.10
CA PHE A 555 -32.90 -45.01 0.29
C PHE A 555 -32.39 -45.18 1.72
N ALA A 556 -31.07 -45.08 1.92
CA ALA A 556 -30.45 -45.21 3.24
C ALA A 556 -30.69 -43.97 4.12
N SER A 557 -30.69 -42.78 3.51
CA SER A 557 -30.96 -41.50 4.15
C SER A 557 -32.01 -40.67 3.39
N LEU A 558 -32.49 -39.61 4.04
CA LEU A 558 -33.33 -38.59 3.41
C LEU A 558 -32.56 -37.80 2.33
N GLU A 559 -31.25 -37.65 2.51
CA GLU A 559 -30.40 -36.85 1.64
C GLU A 559 -30.17 -37.60 0.31
N ASP A 560 -29.91 -38.91 0.34
CA ASP A 560 -29.76 -39.74 -0.88
C ASP A 560 -31.06 -39.73 -1.70
N GLY A 561 -32.21 -39.88 -1.04
CA GLY A 561 -33.52 -39.84 -1.71
C GLY A 561 -33.85 -38.45 -2.28
N PHE A 562 -33.39 -37.37 -1.63
CA PHE A 562 -33.54 -36.01 -2.13
C PHE A 562 -32.61 -35.72 -3.32
N GLN A 563 -31.37 -36.21 -3.25
CA GLN A 563 -30.36 -36.07 -4.29
C GLN A 563 -30.75 -36.84 -5.55
N ALA A 564 -31.20 -38.10 -5.43
CA ALA A 564 -31.68 -38.90 -6.56
C ALA A 564 -32.88 -38.24 -7.29
N VAL A 565 -33.79 -37.58 -6.56
CA VAL A 565 -34.88 -36.79 -7.15
C VAL A 565 -34.36 -35.59 -7.95
N ILE A 566 -33.32 -34.91 -7.47
CA ILE A 566 -32.73 -33.77 -8.18
C ILE A 566 -31.93 -34.23 -9.41
N GLU A 567 -31.03 -35.20 -9.26
CA GLU A 567 -30.18 -35.69 -10.35
C GLU A 567 -31.01 -36.18 -11.53
N GLN A 568 -32.03 -37.00 -11.27
CA GLN A 568 -32.88 -37.54 -12.32
C GLN A 568 -33.75 -36.48 -13.00
N GLN A 569 -34.23 -35.47 -12.27
CA GLN A 569 -35.05 -34.40 -12.85
C GLN A 569 -34.19 -33.36 -13.57
N ALA A 570 -32.93 -33.18 -13.16
CA ALA A 570 -31.96 -32.35 -13.89
C ALA A 570 -31.63 -32.92 -15.28
N VAL A 571 -31.55 -34.25 -15.43
CA VAL A 571 -31.43 -34.94 -16.74
C VAL A 571 -32.65 -34.68 -17.64
N LEU A 572 -33.80 -34.35 -17.06
CA LEU A 572 -35.03 -33.97 -17.79
C LEU A 572 -35.20 -32.44 -17.91
N GLY A 573 -34.17 -31.63 -17.62
CA GLY A 573 -34.24 -30.17 -17.73
C GLY A 573 -35.18 -29.51 -16.71
N HIS A 574 -35.39 -30.13 -15.54
CA HIS A 574 -36.31 -29.64 -14.51
C HIS A 574 -35.60 -29.39 -13.17
N THR A 575 -35.61 -28.15 -12.68
CA THR A 575 -35.12 -27.86 -11.31
C THR A 575 -36.15 -28.25 -10.25
N TRP A 576 -35.70 -28.96 -9.22
CA TRP A 576 -36.51 -29.38 -8.07
C TRP A 576 -35.95 -28.85 -6.75
N ILE A 577 -36.83 -28.61 -5.77
CA ILE A 577 -36.54 -27.95 -4.50
C ILE A 577 -37.22 -28.63 -3.32
N ARG A 578 -36.67 -28.42 -2.10
CA ARG A 578 -37.31 -28.84 -0.85
C ARG A 578 -38.60 -28.03 -0.63
N GLY A 579 -39.73 -28.72 -0.59
CA GLY A 579 -41.02 -28.18 -0.21
C GLY A 579 -41.28 -28.37 1.29
N GLN A 580 -42.44 -28.92 1.62
CA GLN A 580 -42.88 -29.11 3.02
C GLN A 580 -42.19 -30.33 3.66
N SER A 581 -41.75 -30.18 4.90
CA SER A 581 -41.32 -31.30 5.76
C SER A 581 -42.34 -31.52 6.87
N TYR A 582 -42.76 -32.77 7.05
CA TYR A 582 -43.62 -33.20 8.15
C TYR A 582 -42.78 -33.91 9.21
N LYS A 583 -42.95 -33.49 10.46
CA LYS A 583 -42.28 -34.07 11.64
C LYS A 583 -43.24 -34.96 12.41
N ASP A 584 -42.70 -35.91 13.16
CA ASP A 584 -43.44 -36.66 14.18
C ASP A 584 -43.53 -35.88 15.51
N SER A 585 -44.17 -36.48 16.52
CA SER A 585 -44.30 -35.92 17.88
C SER A 585 -42.96 -35.61 18.56
N ASN A 586 -41.88 -36.23 18.10
CA ASN A 586 -40.54 -36.13 18.68
C ASN A 586 -39.69 -35.10 17.90
N GLY A 587 -40.30 -34.38 16.96
CA GLY A 587 -39.63 -33.37 16.13
C GLY A 587 -38.76 -33.93 15.01
N ILE A 588 -38.75 -35.25 14.81
CA ILE A 588 -37.95 -35.93 13.77
C ILE A 588 -38.72 -35.89 12.45
N VAL A 589 -38.04 -35.66 11.33
CA VAL A 589 -38.69 -35.66 10.02
C VAL A 589 -39.22 -37.06 9.71
N LYS A 590 -40.50 -37.16 9.39
CA LYS A 590 -41.20 -38.38 8.94
C LYS A 590 -41.45 -38.38 7.43
N LYS A 591 -41.58 -37.21 6.81
CA LYS A 591 -41.79 -37.04 5.37
C LYS A 591 -41.23 -35.71 4.86
N LEU A 592 -40.61 -35.72 3.69
CA LEU A 592 -40.24 -34.55 2.90
C LEU A 592 -40.99 -34.59 1.56
N THR A 593 -41.68 -33.52 1.22
CA THR A 593 -42.24 -33.30 -0.12
C THR A 593 -41.25 -32.46 -0.93
N VAL A 594 -40.54 -33.09 -1.86
CA VAL A 594 -39.75 -32.42 -2.90
C VAL A 594 -40.72 -31.96 -4.00
N ARG A 595 -40.52 -30.77 -4.56
CA ARG A 595 -41.42 -30.18 -5.57
C ARG A 595 -40.64 -29.53 -6.70
N CYS A 596 -41.24 -29.40 -7.88
CA CYS A 596 -40.70 -28.55 -8.93
C CYS A 596 -40.50 -27.10 -8.45
N ASN A 597 -39.50 -26.41 -8.97
CA ASN A 597 -39.22 -24.98 -8.79
C ASN A 597 -40.46 -24.07 -9.07
N HIS A 598 -41.33 -24.49 -10.00
CA HIS A 598 -42.53 -23.77 -10.45
C HIS A 598 -43.80 -23.97 -9.56
N TYR A 599 -43.74 -24.70 -8.44
CA TYR A 599 -44.92 -25.32 -7.78
C TYR A 599 -46.02 -24.41 -7.18
N ARG A 600 -45.94 -23.09 -7.33
CA ARG A 600 -46.90 -22.14 -6.74
C ARG A 600 -47.61 -21.37 -7.85
N GLU A 601 -48.75 -20.79 -7.53
CA GLU A 601 -49.40 -19.79 -8.36
C GLU A 601 -48.43 -18.64 -8.73
N PRO A 602 -48.58 -18.05 -9.94
CA PRO A 602 -47.91 -16.80 -10.27
C PRO A 602 -48.27 -15.73 -9.25
N GLN A 603 -47.28 -14.99 -8.75
CA GLN A 603 -47.56 -13.83 -7.89
C GLN A 603 -47.27 -12.54 -8.64
N GLU A 604 -48.31 -11.73 -8.80
CA GLU A 604 -48.26 -10.38 -9.33
C GLU A 604 -47.60 -9.42 -8.31
N THR A 605 -46.28 -9.52 -8.17
CA THR A 605 -45.51 -8.65 -7.27
C THR A 605 -45.26 -7.27 -7.87
N HIS A 606 -46.33 -6.50 -8.07
CA HIS A 606 -46.26 -5.09 -8.45
C HIS A 606 -46.11 -4.24 -7.19
N LYS A 607 -45.22 -3.23 -7.23
CA LYS A 607 -45.17 -2.19 -6.20
C LYS A 607 -46.13 -1.08 -6.60
N VAL A 608 -46.96 -0.62 -5.68
CA VAL A 608 -48.02 0.38 -5.91
C VAL A 608 -47.46 1.70 -6.50
N ASN A 609 -46.19 2.02 -6.25
CA ASN A 609 -45.54 3.26 -6.68
C ASN A 609 -44.67 3.09 -7.94
N ILE A 610 -45.06 2.22 -8.89
CA ILE A 610 -44.38 2.06 -10.20
C ILE A 610 -45.42 2.19 -11.32
N ASP A 611 -45.14 3.07 -12.30
CA ASP A 611 -45.97 3.36 -13.46
C ASP A 611 -46.40 2.07 -14.20
N PRO A 612 -47.69 1.87 -14.53
CA PRO A 612 -48.17 0.74 -15.34
C PRO A 612 -47.39 0.50 -16.64
N ASN A 613 -46.84 1.53 -17.27
CA ASN A 613 -46.03 1.41 -18.48
C ASN A 613 -44.60 0.93 -18.20
N GLU A 614 -44.09 1.08 -16.97
CA GLU A 614 -42.82 0.48 -16.52
C GLU A 614 -42.98 -0.99 -16.06
N HIS A 615 -44.20 -1.55 -16.10
CA HIS A 615 -44.45 -2.96 -15.74
C HIS A 615 -43.92 -3.92 -16.80
N ARG A 616 -42.59 -4.04 -16.90
CA ARG A 616 -41.92 -5.13 -17.63
C ARG A 616 -42.50 -6.47 -17.16
N LYS A 617 -43.08 -7.22 -18.11
CA LYS A 617 -43.75 -8.53 -17.93
C LYS A 617 -43.21 -9.30 -16.72
N SER A 618 -44.09 -9.58 -15.76
CA SER A 618 -43.72 -10.10 -14.43
C SER A 618 -42.92 -11.41 -14.54
N LYS A 619 -41.68 -11.40 -14.01
CA LYS A 619 -40.71 -12.52 -14.12
C LYS A 619 -41.03 -13.69 -13.17
N SER A 620 -42.30 -14.06 -13.06
CA SER A 620 -42.79 -15.08 -12.15
C SER A 620 -42.61 -16.48 -12.76
N LYS A 621 -41.47 -17.13 -12.49
CA LYS A 621 -41.17 -18.55 -12.85
C LYS A 621 -41.99 -19.57 -12.04
N ARG A 622 -43.30 -19.43 -12.09
CA ARG A 622 -44.29 -20.11 -11.25
C ARG A 622 -45.54 -20.31 -12.08
N THR A 623 -45.94 -21.57 -12.25
CA THR A 623 -47.03 -21.99 -13.13
C THR A 623 -48.06 -22.84 -12.40
N ASP A 624 -48.04 -22.84 -11.07
CA ASP A 624 -48.82 -23.74 -10.21
C ASP A 624 -48.54 -25.24 -10.48
N CYS A 625 -47.29 -25.55 -10.82
CA CYS A 625 -46.86 -26.88 -11.22
C CYS A 625 -47.07 -27.92 -10.11
N LYS A 626 -47.91 -28.93 -10.36
CA LYS A 626 -48.27 -29.94 -9.35
C LYS A 626 -47.20 -31.03 -9.14
N ALA A 627 -46.15 -31.05 -9.97
CA ALA A 627 -45.08 -32.04 -9.92
C ALA A 627 -44.38 -32.07 -8.54
N HIS A 628 -44.44 -33.23 -7.89
CA HIS A 628 -43.87 -33.44 -6.55
C HIS A 628 -43.58 -34.92 -6.26
N VAL A 629 -42.63 -35.15 -5.35
CA VAL A 629 -42.21 -36.46 -4.85
C VAL A 629 -42.26 -36.44 -3.33
N ASN A 630 -42.88 -37.45 -2.74
CA ASN A 630 -43.00 -37.60 -1.29
C ASN A 630 -42.02 -38.67 -0.80
N ILE A 631 -40.93 -38.25 -0.18
CA ILE A 631 -39.95 -39.12 0.46
C ILE A 631 -40.38 -39.30 1.91
N THR A 632 -40.77 -40.51 2.30
CA THR A 632 -41.35 -40.84 3.61
C THR A 632 -40.44 -41.83 4.34
N ARG A 633 -40.24 -41.65 5.64
CA ARG A 633 -39.44 -42.55 6.48
C ARG A 633 -40.20 -43.86 6.72
N VAL A 634 -39.54 -45.00 6.58
CA VAL A 634 -40.10 -46.30 6.99
C VAL A 634 -40.07 -46.37 8.52
N SER A 635 -41.25 -46.51 9.15
CA SER A 635 -41.44 -46.45 10.60
C SER A 635 -40.40 -47.27 11.38
N LEU A 636 -39.86 -46.67 12.45
CA LEU A 636 -38.82 -47.23 13.33
C LEU A 636 -37.44 -47.54 12.70
N SER A 637 -37.28 -47.43 11.38
CA SER A 637 -35.99 -47.64 10.71
C SER A 637 -35.23 -46.34 10.43
N THR A 638 -33.99 -46.44 9.92
CA THR A 638 -33.27 -45.32 9.30
C THR A 638 -33.68 -45.07 7.85
N SER A 639 -34.23 -46.09 7.18
CA SER A 639 -34.54 -46.08 5.75
C SER A 639 -35.70 -45.18 5.36
N TRP A 640 -35.64 -44.67 4.13
CA TRP A 640 -36.64 -43.81 3.50
C TRP A 640 -37.17 -44.48 2.24
N TYR A 641 -38.38 -44.13 1.83
CA TYR A 641 -38.98 -44.62 0.59
C TYR A 641 -39.83 -43.54 -0.09
N ILE A 642 -39.97 -43.65 -1.41
CA ILE A 642 -40.84 -42.75 -2.18
C ILE A 642 -42.28 -43.25 -2.08
N SER A 643 -43.12 -42.53 -1.35
CA SER A 643 -44.54 -42.86 -1.12
C SER A 643 -45.48 -42.22 -2.14
N THR A 644 -44.97 -41.33 -2.99
CA THR A 644 -45.71 -40.67 -4.08
C THR A 644 -44.70 -40.09 -5.06
N ALA A 645 -44.91 -40.28 -6.36
CA ALA A 645 -44.22 -39.56 -7.42
C ALA A 645 -45.27 -39.06 -8.40
N LEU A 646 -45.36 -37.75 -8.57
CA LEU A 646 -46.15 -37.09 -9.60
C LEU A 646 -45.17 -36.27 -10.42
N LEU A 647 -44.79 -36.77 -11.59
CA LEU A 647 -43.71 -36.23 -12.42
C LEU A 647 -44.22 -35.40 -13.61
N ASN A 648 -45.55 -35.22 -13.75
CA ASN A 648 -46.12 -34.46 -14.85
C ASN A 648 -45.99 -32.95 -14.58
N HIS A 649 -45.18 -32.27 -15.38
CA HIS A 649 -45.03 -30.81 -15.37
C HIS A 649 -46.12 -30.13 -16.22
N ASN A 650 -46.40 -28.86 -15.94
CA ASN A 650 -47.33 -28.02 -16.72
C ASN A 650 -46.64 -26.83 -17.40
N HIS A 651 -45.35 -26.99 -17.66
CA HIS A 651 -44.46 -26.01 -18.28
C HIS A 651 -43.35 -26.76 -19.01
N GLU A 652 -42.72 -26.10 -19.98
CA GLU A 652 -41.54 -26.60 -20.68
C GLU A 652 -40.31 -26.68 -19.75
N CYS A 653 -39.24 -27.33 -20.21
CA CYS A 653 -37.99 -27.45 -19.45
C CYS A 653 -37.40 -26.06 -19.12
N GLU A 654 -36.74 -25.92 -17.97
CA GLU A 654 -36.09 -24.65 -17.57
C GLU A 654 -34.78 -24.39 -18.34
N VAL A 655 -34.37 -25.31 -19.21
CA VAL A 655 -33.05 -25.39 -19.84
C VAL A 655 -33.23 -25.90 -21.28
N HIS A 656 -32.55 -25.30 -22.25
CA HIS A 656 -32.49 -25.80 -23.63
C HIS A 656 -31.55 -27.01 -23.74
N GLU A 657 -31.69 -27.81 -24.80
CA GLU A 657 -31.04 -29.12 -24.94
C GLU A 657 -29.49 -29.08 -24.94
N ASP A 658 -28.88 -27.91 -25.22
CA ASP A 658 -27.43 -27.68 -25.20
C ASP A 658 -26.89 -27.05 -23.89
N ASP A 659 -27.76 -26.60 -22.98
CA ASP A 659 -27.35 -25.90 -21.74
C ASP A 659 -27.36 -26.83 -20.52
N ILE A 660 -26.47 -26.57 -19.54
CA ILE A 660 -26.45 -27.31 -18.26
C ILE A 660 -27.24 -26.54 -17.21
N ALA A 661 -28.19 -27.21 -16.55
CA ALA A 661 -28.97 -26.64 -15.45
C ALA A 661 -28.05 -26.04 -14.36
N PRO A 662 -28.21 -24.77 -13.95
CA PRO A 662 -27.27 -24.10 -13.03
C PRO A 662 -27.28 -24.75 -11.64
N HIS A 663 -26.30 -25.62 -11.41
CA HIS A 663 -26.24 -26.46 -10.21
C HIS A 663 -26.01 -25.63 -8.95
N ARG A 664 -26.35 -26.23 -7.80
CA ARG A 664 -26.07 -25.62 -6.49
C ARG A 664 -24.58 -25.77 -6.16
N PRO A 665 -23.91 -24.73 -5.62
CA PRO A 665 -22.52 -24.85 -5.20
C PRO A 665 -22.34 -25.96 -4.15
N THR A 666 -21.42 -26.87 -4.41
CA THR A 666 -21.00 -27.96 -3.52
C THR A 666 -20.39 -27.42 -2.21
N ALA A 667 -20.04 -28.32 -1.28
CA ALA A 667 -19.32 -27.91 -0.06
C ALA A 667 -17.90 -27.42 -0.38
N GLU A 668 -17.18 -28.16 -1.21
CA GLU A 668 -15.80 -27.86 -1.63
C GLU A 668 -15.71 -26.52 -2.38
N GLU A 669 -16.57 -26.27 -3.37
CA GLU A 669 -16.61 -25.00 -4.10
C GLU A 669 -16.90 -23.82 -3.18
N ARG A 670 -17.77 -24.01 -2.18
CA ARG A 670 -18.04 -22.99 -1.16
C ARG A 670 -16.81 -22.72 -0.29
N GLU A 671 -16.05 -23.75 0.06
CA GLU A 671 -14.81 -23.60 0.82
C GLU A 671 -13.72 -22.91 -0.01
N LYS A 672 -13.48 -23.35 -1.25
CA LYS A 672 -12.51 -22.76 -2.19
C LYS A 672 -12.80 -21.28 -2.44
N VAL A 673 -14.05 -20.92 -2.77
CA VAL A 673 -14.45 -19.51 -2.95
C VAL A 673 -14.33 -18.72 -1.65
N SER A 674 -14.61 -19.31 -0.50
CA SER A 674 -14.45 -18.63 0.80
C SER A 674 -12.98 -18.33 1.08
N LYS A 675 -12.08 -19.33 0.92
CA LYS A 675 -10.62 -19.16 1.04
C LYS A 675 -10.10 -18.08 0.09
N LEU A 676 -10.39 -18.17 -1.21
CA LEU A 676 -9.98 -17.17 -2.20
C LEU A 676 -10.56 -15.77 -1.93
N ALA A 677 -11.76 -15.68 -1.33
CA ALA A 677 -12.36 -14.40 -0.99
C ALA A 677 -11.73 -13.73 0.24
N THR A 678 -10.99 -14.46 1.08
CA THR A 678 -10.35 -13.99 2.32
C THR A 678 -8.82 -14.11 2.32
N SER A 679 -8.20 -14.76 1.33
CA SER A 679 -6.76 -15.02 1.29
C SER A 679 -5.93 -13.80 0.86
N GLY A 680 -5.27 -13.16 1.83
CA GLY A 680 -4.18 -12.20 1.60
C GLY A 680 -4.60 -10.76 1.30
N ARG A 681 -3.59 -9.88 1.13
CA ARG A 681 -3.78 -8.43 0.89
C ARG A 681 -4.54 -8.13 -0.42
N ALA A 682 -4.35 -8.95 -1.45
CA ALA A 682 -5.02 -8.80 -2.73
C ALA A 682 -6.45 -9.37 -2.68
N LYS A 683 -7.46 -8.49 -2.69
CA LYS A 683 -8.89 -8.88 -2.72
C LYS A 683 -9.23 -9.51 -4.08
N PHE A 684 -9.07 -10.83 -4.21
CA PHE A 684 -9.40 -11.56 -5.44
C PHE A 684 -10.78 -11.17 -5.99
N SER A 685 -10.78 -10.78 -7.26
CA SER A 685 -11.96 -10.31 -7.97
C SER A 685 -12.87 -11.48 -8.37
N ARG A 686 -14.13 -11.18 -8.67
CA ARG A 686 -15.10 -12.18 -9.15
C ARG A 686 -14.58 -12.93 -10.40
N SER A 687 -13.89 -12.25 -11.31
CA SER A 687 -13.31 -12.89 -12.50
C SER A 687 -12.09 -13.75 -12.16
N GLN A 688 -11.19 -13.29 -11.28
CA GLN A 688 -10.03 -14.09 -10.86
C GLN A 688 -10.46 -15.38 -10.17
N ILE A 689 -11.43 -15.32 -9.24
CA ILE A 689 -11.98 -16.52 -8.59
C ILE A 689 -12.64 -17.45 -9.62
N SER A 690 -13.34 -16.88 -10.62
CA SER A 690 -13.97 -17.66 -11.70
C SER A 690 -12.94 -18.38 -12.59
N VAL A 691 -11.77 -17.78 -12.83
CA VAL A 691 -10.69 -18.41 -13.61
C VAL A 691 -10.02 -19.54 -12.83
N VAL A 692 -9.75 -19.34 -11.53
CA VAL A 692 -9.19 -20.41 -10.67
C VAL A 692 -10.14 -21.60 -10.60
N LEU A 693 -11.44 -21.36 -10.38
CA LEU A 693 -12.46 -22.41 -10.40
C LEU A 693 -12.54 -23.14 -11.74
N ALA A 694 -12.56 -22.41 -12.86
CA ALA A 694 -12.64 -23.02 -14.19
C ALA A 694 -11.42 -23.90 -14.51
N ASN A 695 -10.22 -23.48 -14.11
CA ASN A 695 -8.99 -24.28 -14.25
C ASN A 695 -9.02 -25.57 -13.42
N GLU A 696 -9.79 -25.60 -12.32
CA GLU A 696 -10.03 -26.78 -11.48
C GLU A 696 -11.29 -27.57 -11.89
N GLY A 697 -11.96 -27.21 -12.99
CA GLY A 697 -13.18 -27.88 -13.48
C GLY A 697 -14.49 -27.47 -12.78
N HIS A 698 -14.46 -26.45 -11.92
CA HIS A 698 -15.65 -25.94 -11.21
C HIS A 698 -16.34 -24.81 -11.98
N SER A 699 -17.58 -25.04 -12.42
CA SER A 699 -18.37 -24.08 -13.22
C SER A 699 -19.45 -23.35 -12.41
N LEU A 700 -19.04 -22.55 -11.41
CA LEU A 700 -19.98 -21.71 -10.67
C LEU A 700 -20.45 -20.48 -11.46
N GLU A 701 -21.74 -20.12 -11.34
CA GLU A 701 -22.21 -18.83 -11.84
C GLU A 701 -21.45 -17.66 -11.18
N PRO A 702 -21.18 -16.56 -11.91
CA PRO A 702 -20.60 -15.36 -11.32
C PRO A 702 -21.40 -14.77 -10.15
N ARG A 703 -22.73 -15.01 -10.10
CA ARG A 703 -23.59 -14.62 -8.98
C ARG A 703 -23.41 -15.51 -7.75
N GLN A 704 -23.18 -16.81 -7.94
CA GLN A 704 -22.88 -17.74 -6.86
C GLN A 704 -21.54 -17.40 -6.21
N ILE A 705 -20.49 -17.19 -7.01
CA ILE A 705 -19.17 -16.71 -6.55
C ILE A 705 -19.32 -15.44 -5.71
N THR A 706 -20.06 -14.44 -6.22
CA THR A 706 -20.32 -13.17 -5.53
C THR A 706 -21.02 -13.37 -4.19
N ASN A 707 -22.04 -14.23 -4.13
CA ASN A 707 -22.79 -14.50 -2.89
C ASN A 707 -21.94 -15.20 -1.83
N ILE A 708 -21.11 -16.17 -2.23
CA ILE A 708 -20.24 -16.92 -1.30
C ILE A 708 -19.13 -16.00 -0.78
N ALA A 709 -18.43 -15.29 -1.67
CA ALA A 709 -17.37 -14.34 -1.30
C ALA A 709 -17.90 -13.24 -0.36
N ASN A 710 -19.09 -12.70 -0.64
CA ASN A 710 -19.73 -11.71 0.23
C ASN A 710 -20.36 -12.31 1.50
N LYS A 711 -20.44 -13.63 1.65
CA LYS A 711 -20.72 -14.27 2.96
C LYS A 711 -19.41 -14.43 3.73
N ALA A 712 -18.38 -15.03 3.13
CA ALA A 712 -17.08 -15.25 3.75
C ALA A 712 -16.45 -13.95 4.28
N ARG A 713 -16.46 -12.87 3.49
CA ARG A 713 -15.95 -11.55 3.89
C ARG A 713 -16.76 -10.87 4.99
N ARG A 714 -18.06 -11.18 5.14
CA ARG A 714 -18.84 -10.72 6.30
C ARG A 714 -18.50 -11.54 7.52
N GLN A 715 -18.56 -12.86 7.41
CA GLN A 715 -18.25 -13.75 8.52
C GLN A 715 -16.85 -13.48 9.08
N ALA A 716 -15.81 -13.37 8.25
CA ALA A 716 -14.46 -13.00 8.71
C ALA A 716 -14.40 -11.62 9.41
N LYS A 717 -15.25 -10.65 9.02
CA LYS A 717 -15.36 -9.36 9.72
C LYS A 717 -16.12 -9.48 11.03
N ASP A 718 -17.18 -10.27 11.07
CA ASP A 718 -17.97 -10.54 12.28
C ASP A 718 -17.13 -11.32 13.31
N ASP A 719 -16.33 -12.30 12.84
CA ASP A 719 -15.33 -13.05 13.60
C ASP A 719 -14.28 -12.09 14.20
N ILE A 720 -13.68 -11.19 13.40
CA ILE A 720 -12.75 -10.13 13.87
C ILE A 720 -13.42 -9.24 14.94
N ASN A 721 -14.66 -8.79 14.72
CA ASN A 721 -15.38 -7.94 15.67
C ASN A 721 -15.65 -8.66 17.01
N SER A 722 -15.82 -9.99 16.99
CA SER A 722 -16.06 -10.79 18.20
C SER A 722 -14.81 -11.06 19.03
N HIS A 723 -13.62 -10.95 18.44
CA HIS A 723 -12.32 -11.06 19.12
C HIS A 723 -11.72 -9.66 19.38
N GLY A 724 -12.51 -8.73 19.92
CA GLY A 724 -12.09 -7.37 20.30
C GLY A 724 -11.67 -6.42 19.17
N GLY A 725 -11.37 -6.93 17.97
CA GLY A 725 -10.93 -6.18 16.80
C GLY A 725 -9.60 -6.68 16.23
N ASN A 726 -9.02 -5.93 15.29
CA ASN A 726 -7.85 -6.38 14.53
C ASN A 726 -6.63 -6.74 15.41
N PHE A 727 -6.35 -5.96 16.47
CA PHE A 727 -5.13 -6.14 17.27
C PHE A 727 -5.16 -7.41 18.14
N GLU A 728 -6.25 -7.70 18.83
CA GLU A 728 -6.36 -8.93 19.64
C GLU A 728 -6.22 -10.19 18.79
N VAL A 729 -6.80 -10.21 17.58
CA VAL A 729 -6.63 -11.31 16.61
C VAL A 729 -5.17 -11.46 16.16
N ILE A 730 -4.49 -10.37 15.80
CA ILE A 730 -3.08 -10.42 15.37
C ILE A 730 -2.17 -10.85 16.52
N ILE A 731 -2.41 -10.35 17.74
CA ILE A 731 -1.65 -10.72 18.93
C ILE A 731 -1.84 -12.21 19.26
N ALA A 732 -3.06 -12.74 19.19
CA ALA A 732 -3.34 -14.16 19.38
C ALA A 732 -2.67 -15.05 18.31
N ASP A 733 -2.69 -14.64 17.04
CA ASP A 733 -2.01 -15.32 15.93
C ASP A 733 -0.48 -15.34 16.09
N LEU A 734 0.12 -14.23 16.56
CA LEU A 734 1.55 -14.18 16.89
C LEU A 734 1.90 -15.05 18.11
N HIS A 735 1.07 -15.08 19.15
CA HIS A 735 1.27 -15.98 20.29
C HIS A 735 1.15 -17.46 19.90
N ALA A 736 0.21 -17.82 19.02
CA ALA A 736 0.11 -19.18 18.50
C ALA A 736 1.37 -19.58 17.73
N LYS A 737 1.84 -18.71 16.81
CA LYS A 737 3.07 -18.94 16.03
C LYS A 737 4.33 -19.06 16.89
N ALA A 738 4.46 -18.24 17.93
CA ALA A 738 5.56 -18.33 18.90
C ALA A 738 5.50 -19.59 19.79
N ALA A 739 4.31 -20.20 19.96
CA ALA A 739 4.16 -21.48 20.66
C ALA A 739 4.42 -22.69 19.74
N GLU A 740 4.08 -22.60 18.46
CA GLU A 740 4.30 -23.65 17.45
C GLU A 740 5.73 -23.70 16.92
N ASP A 741 6.36 -22.55 16.66
CA ASP A 741 7.68 -22.42 16.03
C ASP A 741 8.58 -21.47 16.82
N ARG A 742 9.67 -22.02 17.36
CA ARG A 742 10.61 -21.39 18.31
C ARG A 742 11.42 -20.22 17.74
N GLY A 743 11.24 -19.83 16.48
CA GLY A 743 11.88 -18.65 15.89
C GLY A 743 10.97 -17.42 15.71
N TRP A 744 9.68 -17.48 16.08
CA TRP A 744 8.82 -16.29 16.04
C TRP A 744 9.06 -15.39 17.25
N ASN A 745 9.50 -14.17 16.98
CA ASN A 745 9.68 -13.11 17.97
C ASN A 745 8.56 -12.08 17.81
N HIS A 746 7.90 -11.68 18.90
CA HIS A 746 7.05 -10.49 18.94
C HIS A 746 7.16 -9.75 20.28
N ARG A 747 6.82 -8.46 20.26
CA ARG A 747 6.88 -7.54 21.40
C ARG A 747 5.71 -6.57 21.32
N LEU A 748 5.15 -6.23 22.48
CA LEU A 748 3.97 -5.39 22.63
C LEU A 748 4.27 -4.29 23.66
N LYS A 749 4.01 -3.03 23.30
CA LYS A 749 4.05 -1.88 24.21
C LYS A 749 2.64 -1.34 24.35
N LEU A 750 2.20 -1.18 25.59
CA LEU A 750 0.90 -0.61 25.95
C LEU A 750 1.09 0.78 26.58
N ASP A 751 0.09 1.65 26.44
CA ASP A 751 0.01 2.88 27.24
C ASP A 751 -0.55 2.62 28.65
N ALA A 752 -0.68 3.68 29.44
CA ALA A 752 -1.29 3.64 30.77
C ALA A 752 -2.78 3.23 30.77
N ASN A 753 -3.46 3.21 29.61
CA ASN A 753 -4.86 2.82 29.46
C ASN A 753 -5.05 1.35 29.01
N GLY A 754 -3.97 0.64 28.66
CA GLY A 754 -4.05 -0.69 28.03
C GLY A 754 -4.36 -0.67 26.53
N THR A 755 -4.12 0.46 25.87
CA THR A 755 -4.12 0.62 24.40
C THR A 755 -2.77 0.17 23.85
N VAL A 756 -2.77 -0.53 22.71
CA VAL A 756 -1.52 -0.88 22.01
C VAL A 756 -0.90 0.39 21.42
N VAL A 757 0.34 0.71 21.78
CA VAL A 757 1.09 1.84 21.17
C VAL A 757 2.17 1.38 20.20
N CYS A 758 2.73 0.19 20.42
CA CYS A 758 3.56 -0.50 19.45
C CYS A 758 3.35 -2.01 19.50
N LEU A 759 3.29 -2.64 18.33
CA LEU A 759 3.37 -4.10 18.14
C LEU A 759 4.48 -4.38 17.13
N TRP A 760 5.58 -4.97 17.57
CA TRP A 760 6.72 -5.38 16.74
C TRP A 760 6.74 -6.90 16.60
N TRP A 761 7.06 -7.42 15.41
CA TRP A 761 7.21 -8.87 15.18
C TRP A 761 8.18 -9.23 14.05
N GLN A 762 8.66 -10.47 14.13
CA GLN A 762 9.67 -11.04 13.26
C GLN A 762 9.50 -12.57 13.22
N SER A 763 9.45 -13.14 12.00
CA SER A 763 9.38 -14.60 11.81
C SER A 763 10.77 -15.27 11.84
N PRO A 764 10.88 -16.59 12.03
CA PRO A 764 12.18 -17.31 12.10
C PRO A 764 13.09 -17.04 10.91
N LYS A 765 12.52 -17.00 9.70
CA LYS A 765 13.25 -16.67 8.46
C LYS A 765 13.79 -15.25 8.49
N GLN A 766 13.03 -14.31 9.05
CA GLN A 766 13.43 -12.91 9.16
C GLN A 766 14.51 -12.71 10.23
N PHE A 767 14.41 -13.37 11.39
CA PHE A 767 15.49 -13.41 12.39
C PHE A 767 16.78 -14.02 11.82
N GLY A 768 16.66 -15.13 11.06
CA GLY A 768 17.80 -15.73 10.35
C GLY A 768 18.40 -14.84 9.26
N LEU A 769 17.59 -13.93 8.67
CA LEU A 769 18.09 -12.88 7.78
C LEU A 769 18.77 -11.76 8.57
N THR A 770 18.21 -11.28 9.69
CA THR A 770 18.88 -10.29 10.57
C THR A 770 20.22 -10.82 11.07
N LYS A 771 20.31 -12.08 11.49
CA LYS A 771 21.59 -12.67 11.97
C LYS A 771 22.64 -12.84 10.86
N ARG A 772 22.22 -12.87 9.59
CA ARG A 772 23.12 -13.03 8.42
C ARG A 772 23.45 -11.70 7.72
N PHE A 773 22.56 -10.72 7.84
CA PHE A 773 22.59 -9.43 7.13
C PHE A 773 22.20 -8.29 8.09
N SER A 774 22.75 -8.29 9.30
CA SER A 774 22.59 -7.20 10.29
C SER A 774 23.39 -5.95 9.89
N ASP A 775 24.34 -6.14 8.98
CA ASP A 775 25.23 -5.15 8.36
C ASP A 775 24.47 -3.89 7.99
N ILE A 776 23.28 -4.07 7.42
CA ILE A 776 22.42 -3.03 6.93
C ILE A 776 21.01 -3.29 7.45
N LEU A 777 20.42 -2.28 8.09
CA LEU A 777 19.04 -2.29 8.54
C LEU A 777 18.39 -0.96 8.17
N ILE A 778 17.72 -0.97 7.03
CA ILE A 778 16.83 0.06 6.54
C ILE A 778 15.49 -0.07 7.28
N ASN A 779 14.70 0.99 7.44
CA ASN A 779 13.34 0.92 7.99
C ASN A 779 12.36 1.77 7.17
N ASP A 780 11.72 1.15 6.18
CA ASP A 780 10.64 1.76 5.41
C ASP A 780 9.49 2.17 6.36
N ASN A 781 9.50 3.46 6.72
CA ASN A 781 8.51 4.17 7.52
C ASN A 781 7.36 4.58 6.59
N ALA A 782 6.53 3.62 6.21
CA ALA A 782 5.48 3.86 5.24
C ALA A 782 4.47 4.90 5.77
N ASN A 783 4.48 6.09 5.16
CA ASN A 783 3.61 7.27 5.40
C ASN A 783 2.10 7.00 5.05
N ASN A 784 1.65 5.76 5.18
CA ASN A 784 0.29 5.29 4.97
C ASN A 784 -0.18 4.53 6.22
N ARG A 785 -0.82 5.25 7.13
CA ARG A 785 -1.54 4.67 8.28
C ARG A 785 -2.65 3.72 7.82
N ASN A 786 -2.87 2.66 8.59
CA ASN A 786 -3.93 1.68 8.34
C ASN A 786 -5.33 2.21 8.75
N ASP A 787 -6.40 1.41 8.50
CA ASP A 787 -7.80 1.76 8.82
C ASP A 787 -8.05 2.08 10.33
N ALA A 788 -7.11 1.78 11.23
CA ALA A 788 -7.16 2.09 12.65
C ALA A 788 -6.22 3.24 13.06
N GLY A 789 -5.58 3.92 12.10
CA GLY A 789 -4.66 5.03 12.32
C GLY A 789 -3.21 4.64 12.60
N TYR A 790 -2.82 3.36 12.55
CA TYR A 790 -1.45 2.94 12.90
C TYR A 790 -0.57 2.90 11.65
N SER A 791 0.63 3.47 11.75
CA SER A 791 1.67 3.39 10.72
C SER A 791 2.34 2.02 10.72
N LEU A 792 2.87 1.60 9.56
CA LEU A 792 3.55 0.32 9.37
C LEU A 792 5.01 0.59 9.02
N ASN A 793 5.90 0.18 9.91
CA ASN A 793 7.33 0.44 9.79
C ASN A 793 8.03 -0.89 9.53
N ILE A 794 8.93 -0.92 8.57
CA ILE A 794 9.39 -2.16 7.93
C ILE A 794 10.92 -2.22 7.94
N GLY A 795 11.47 -2.94 8.91
CA GLY A 795 12.88 -3.33 8.90
C GLY A 795 13.24 -4.10 7.63
N ILE A 796 14.23 -3.63 6.88
CA ILE A 796 14.73 -4.19 5.63
C ILE A 796 16.25 -4.38 5.75
N GLY A 797 16.73 -5.62 5.59
CA GLY A 797 18.14 -5.91 5.40
C GLY A 797 18.49 -6.05 3.92
N ILE A 798 19.68 -5.64 3.52
CA ILE A 798 20.20 -5.90 2.17
C ILE A 798 20.93 -7.24 2.18
N ASP A 799 20.53 -8.18 1.32
CA ASP A 799 21.22 -9.47 1.21
C ASP A 799 22.48 -9.41 0.33
N ASN A 800 23.27 -10.49 0.34
CA ASN A 800 24.51 -10.63 -0.44
C ASN A 800 24.35 -10.59 -1.99
N PHE A 801 23.16 -10.25 -2.49
CA PHE A 801 22.88 -9.98 -3.89
C PHE A 801 22.26 -8.57 -4.07
N GLY A 802 22.55 -7.65 -3.15
CA GLY A 802 22.03 -6.28 -3.11
C GLY A 802 20.51 -6.18 -2.94
N LYS A 803 19.82 -7.28 -2.60
CA LYS A 803 18.35 -7.31 -2.62
C LYS A 803 17.78 -7.06 -1.23
N SER A 804 16.91 -6.06 -1.15
CA SER A 804 16.07 -5.78 0.02
C SER A 804 15.28 -7.00 0.50
N ARG A 805 15.33 -7.25 1.81
CA ARG A 805 14.64 -8.31 2.54
C ARG A 805 13.99 -7.75 3.79
N ASN A 806 12.67 -7.84 3.91
CA ASN A 806 11.99 -7.45 5.15
C ASN A 806 12.46 -8.37 6.30
N ILE A 807 13.13 -7.83 7.32
CA ILE A 807 13.72 -8.54 8.46
C ILE A 807 13.01 -8.33 9.80
N TRP A 808 12.05 -7.41 9.88
CA TRP A 808 11.02 -7.33 10.92
C TRP A 808 9.88 -6.40 10.46
N TYR A 809 8.82 -6.29 11.25
CA TYR A 809 7.72 -5.34 11.06
C TYR A 809 7.29 -4.72 12.39
N ALA A 810 6.82 -3.47 12.38
CA ALA A 810 6.16 -2.86 13.53
C ALA A 810 4.92 -2.06 13.12
N LEU A 811 3.88 -2.09 13.95
CA LEU A 811 2.75 -1.16 13.92
C LEU A 811 2.88 -0.17 15.07
N GLN A 812 2.62 1.11 14.83
CA GLN A 812 2.66 2.16 15.86
C GLN A 812 1.47 3.12 15.77
N ALA A 813 0.98 3.58 16.93
CA ALA A 813 -0.17 4.49 17.01
C ALA A 813 0.18 5.97 16.71
N TYR A 814 1.42 6.38 16.94
CA TYR A 814 1.85 7.78 17.01
C TYR A 814 3.01 8.07 16.04
N GLU A 815 3.03 9.29 15.50
CA GLU A 815 4.13 9.88 14.69
C GLU A 815 4.35 11.35 15.11
N ASP A 816 4.19 11.64 16.41
CA ASP A 816 4.35 12.97 16.98
C ASP A 816 5.66 13.06 17.78
N ALA A 817 6.38 14.18 17.66
CA ALA A 817 7.76 14.36 18.16
C ALA A 817 7.93 14.22 19.69
N VAL A 818 6.83 14.02 20.42
CA VAL A 818 6.79 13.74 21.87
C VAL A 818 6.78 12.23 22.17
N ASN A 819 6.31 11.40 21.23
CA ASN A 819 6.17 9.94 21.37
C ASN A 819 6.82 9.13 20.21
N ASP A 820 7.49 9.79 19.26
CA ASP A 820 7.79 9.36 17.87
C ASP A 820 8.66 8.09 17.73
N SER A 821 8.10 6.93 18.05
CA SER A 821 8.89 5.77 18.47
C SER A 821 9.61 5.01 17.33
N LEU A 822 9.54 5.47 16.08
CA LEU A 822 10.19 4.81 14.92
C LEU A 822 10.52 5.71 13.71
N SER A 823 10.24 7.02 13.72
CA SER A 823 10.60 7.98 12.65
C SER A 823 12.12 8.11 12.34
N ILE A 824 12.94 7.31 13.03
CA ILE A 824 14.35 7.54 13.37
C ILE A 824 15.18 6.20 13.27
N LEU A 825 14.59 5.05 12.85
CA LEU A 825 15.18 3.70 13.09
C LEU A 825 15.78 2.95 11.88
N HIS A 826 16.76 3.49 11.15
CA HIS A 826 17.64 2.64 10.31
C HIS A 826 18.95 2.39 11.09
N THR A 827 19.41 1.15 11.30
CA THR A 827 20.50 0.88 12.29
C THR A 827 21.46 -0.24 11.90
N ILE A 828 22.62 0.17 11.42
CA ILE A 828 23.71 -0.64 10.83
C ILE A 828 24.55 -1.30 11.93
N LEU A 829 24.62 -2.64 11.98
CA LEU A 829 25.45 -3.35 12.96
C LEU A 829 26.28 -4.50 12.36
N GLN A 830 27.61 -4.40 12.51
CA GLN A 830 28.58 -5.50 12.38
C GLN A 830 29.79 -5.30 13.32
N PRO A 831 30.47 -6.37 13.77
CA PRO A 831 31.53 -6.27 14.77
C PRO A 831 32.95 -6.48 14.19
N VAL A 832 33.95 -5.82 14.77
CA VAL A 832 35.28 -6.33 15.20
C VAL A 832 36.17 -5.12 15.53
N VAL A 833 37.24 -5.35 16.30
CA VAL A 833 38.25 -4.40 16.80
C VAL A 833 38.59 -3.27 15.81
N TYR A 834 38.03 -2.08 16.04
CA TYR A 834 38.65 -0.74 16.18
C TYR A 834 37.53 0.29 16.47
N GLU A 835 37.83 1.59 16.57
CA GLU A 835 36.81 2.64 16.80
C GLU A 835 36.00 2.92 15.51
N LEU A 836 34.67 2.98 15.62
CA LEU A 836 33.71 3.14 14.52
C LEU A 836 32.48 3.97 14.98
N LYS A 837 31.79 4.61 14.02
CA LYS A 837 30.65 5.55 14.17
C LYS A 837 29.73 5.52 12.91
N PHE A 838 28.41 5.80 12.99
CA PHE A 838 27.37 5.90 11.90
C PHE A 838 26.34 7.03 12.25
N TYR A 839 25.24 7.42 11.55
CA TYR A 839 24.51 8.71 11.91
C TYR A 839 23.00 8.88 11.53
N ILE A 840 22.19 9.68 12.27
CA ILE A 840 20.72 10.00 12.07
C ILE A 840 20.43 11.36 11.39
N SER A 841 19.36 11.50 10.59
CA SER A 841 18.41 12.64 10.76
C SER A 841 16.94 12.18 10.77
N GLU A 842 16.05 12.99 11.33
CA GLU A 842 14.58 12.85 11.21
C GLU A 842 14.05 13.64 9.98
N TRP A 843 12.78 13.43 9.62
CA TRP A 843 12.12 13.99 8.42
C TRP A 843 10.66 14.38 8.76
N LYS A 844 10.21 15.61 8.44
CA LYS A 844 8.83 16.04 8.72
C LYS A 844 8.35 17.17 7.80
N ASP A 845 7.23 16.96 7.12
CA ASP A 845 6.50 17.99 6.36
C ASP A 845 5.93 19.05 7.33
N SER A 846 6.58 20.22 7.44
CA SER A 846 6.00 21.39 8.12
C SER A 846 5.19 22.23 7.12
N ILE A 847 3.88 22.35 7.34
CA ILE A 847 2.95 23.27 6.63
C ILE A 847 2.36 24.23 7.67
#